data_AF-D8GU67-F1
#
_entry.id   AF-D8GU67-F1
#
_cell.length_a   1.000
_cell.length_b   1.000
_cell.length_c   1.000
_cell.angle_alpha   90.00
_cell.angle_beta   90.00
_cell.angle_gamma   90.00
#
_symmetry.space_group_name_H-M   'P 1'
#
loop_
_entity.id
_entity.type
_entity.pdbx_description
1 polymer ?
#
loop_
_entity_poly.entity_id
_entity_poly.type
_entity_poly.pdbx_seq_one_letter_code
_entity_poly.pdbx_strand_id
1 'polypeptide(L)'
;MAEDKMYKILRLKLKNCKRMVNKEGKQIGVEIRINENKLRKSMTLVKEPETIRIIKTLAPDRNSEDLNGFTYVKDLITMSVNIDKYRDIIKSNYGLVNIIFTRKPKLNYKKFNSKISSKDFNHISNKSLEKYKYNINIEYKNELFKRLMASSGNVRNKKVVFIREKLFDKTNEILLCGLPEDMEHPAFSKYNSYYAMASTDSIPVTTPNFVVIDDYTRKIEEVFDYVKEKEKVSKKDKDNYEIEEGTEKSKIEITPFDGAGLVDVSLAEQWKKDIGLDYLPSSWQFRAIPGIKGDVYTFDLKKFAKEFKSEIKDVFGQTWDLFKDNINMILTKSQFKFYKQYKANFGEEKAFKTWEDNFYKELHGYKRTFNISKYSEKNLKHEALLSYQPIQSLELSDNDIKNLCSRTVKKIKKISTDVNEFLKYRGVINSQENEIGELICQKRIPPYYKALNENKDLFYDDYIQQKIKDDIKGFKKRTLKGCIFVPGNYQTLIPDVFALAQYAFGLKVTGGLKANTVYSEYWVDEYINFFAKKLNSKKENMKCGYDYNKYLSMKEKLRKLRDGKIKELNMKIDVIRFPHVSNEHFPVTVVNQPNDYYKYMTEGIVTSMYDSLALHIGGADYDNDHVLSTNDQTLVRCSVEQKTNTIVPISLKDQENDDNKMHKITDMDEIIDTDIRGMSNNIGKAVNKITKLWSVVPKDDDEKIKVRRYIKIMSVVCSKIIDFAKTGKAATIPCEIEEYLKDIQKPYFQRYIYNHEVSREKIMNENRELYGEDKKFIFSDTNCVMNRLCHYMEKEIANIDDELKKNKEEQLEEKAEDITCFYSEKNTEQFKDKKYDNSVSYTKYIKPLLKDLKKEYDEISKYNSQENNNIFCSSDIKQEHDDRYKIFYTYAKMELMNILEHKELKLIKEKLLDFIVFAFYRDKDFNKLDKSLLWNCFGSELSCRIKGKSLIVKKSKLTYEDRREKISKLKKINNKKNKIYISIFKNEEKDKQVEIFDSELDVFKNIGNKDERNLLKALYIISKFNKVFKGNFKFEIEKNKKDAITKTHMCKLADIDARKYPNILKKVITKHEDIVTIEPSKDYSKIICEFKKDKFSKNGNSKKYTDINECRSRFK
;
A
#
# COMPACT_ATOMS: atom_id res chain seq x y z
N MET A 1 12.71 19.77 14.09
CA MET A 1 11.69 18.87 13.53
C MET A 1 10.62 18.69 14.59
N ALA A 2 9.38 19.10 14.32
CA ALA A 2 8.27 18.65 15.15
C ALA A 2 8.19 17.12 14.99
N GLU A 3 8.44 16.36 16.06
CA GLU A 3 8.23 14.92 16.04
C GLU A 3 6.77 14.66 15.65
N ASP A 4 6.54 13.95 14.54
CA ASP A 4 5.21 13.50 14.13
C ASP A 4 4.55 12.80 15.33
N LYS A 5 3.53 13.43 15.95
CA LYS A 5 2.80 12.84 17.06
C LYS A 5 1.99 11.65 16.55
N MET A 6 2.43 10.45 16.92
CA MET A 6 1.80 9.19 16.53
C MET A 6 0.87 8.69 17.63
N TYR A 7 -0.28 8.16 17.23
CA TYR A 7 -1.31 7.62 18.10
C TYR A 7 -1.58 6.16 17.78
N LYS A 8 -2.06 5.42 18.79
CA LYS A 8 -2.59 4.07 18.62
C LYS A 8 -4.11 4.12 18.55
N ILE A 9 -4.68 3.41 17.58
CA ILE A 9 -6.12 3.13 17.51
C ILE A 9 -6.36 1.63 17.38
N LEU A 10 -7.53 1.17 17.83
CA LEU A 10 -7.91 -0.22 17.71
C LEU A 10 -8.34 -0.53 16.27
N ARG A 11 -7.77 -1.58 15.69
CA ARG A 11 -8.08 -2.07 14.35
C ARG A 11 -8.70 -3.46 14.37
N LEU A 12 -9.91 -3.54 13.84
CA LEU A 12 -10.72 -4.76 13.82
C LEU A 12 -10.89 -5.32 12.42
N LYS A 13 -11.22 -6.61 12.36
CA LYS A 13 -11.58 -7.28 11.10
C LYS A 13 -13.02 -7.75 11.22
N LEU A 14 -13.87 -7.29 10.31
CA LEU A 14 -15.31 -7.56 10.31
C LEU A 14 -15.63 -9.07 10.21
N LYS A 15 -14.68 -9.89 9.74
CA LYS A 15 -14.81 -11.36 9.70
C LYS A 15 -15.14 -12.00 11.06
N ASN A 16 -14.83 -11.33 12.18
CA ASN A 16 -15.03 -11.85 13.54
C ASN A 16 -16.34 -11.40 14.20
N CYS A 17 -17.22 -10.68 13.50
CA CYS A 17 -18.49 -10.19 14.06
C CYS A 17 -19.53 -11.31 14.15
N LYS A 18 -20.35 -11.25 15.21
CA LYS A 18 -21.51 -12.11 15.40
C LYS A 18 -22.79 -11.27 15.40
N ARG A 19 -23.81 -11.78 14.71
CA ARG A 19 -25.18 -11.24 14.78
C ARG A 19 -25.80 -11.64 16.11
N MET A 20 -26.37 -10.68 16.82
CA MET A 20 -27.23 -10.94 17.96
C MET A 20 -28.67 -11.01 17.45
N VAL A 21 -29.39 -12.08 17.79
CA VAL A 21 -30.78 -12.27 17.41
C VAL A 21 -31.67 -12.40 18.64
N ASN A 22 -32.90 -11.91 18.56
CA ASN A 22 -33.93 -12.21 19.55
C ASN A 22 -34.41 -13.67 19.40
N LYS A 23 -35.35 -14.10 20.26
CA LYS A 23 -35.94 -15.45 20.23
C LYS A 23 -36.64 -15.79 18.90
N GLU A 24 -37.03 -14.79 18.12
CA GLU A 24 -37.70 -14.90 16.81
C GLU A 24 -36.70 -14.87 15.63
N GLY A 25 -35.39 -14.78 15.90
CA GLY A 25 -34.36 -14.71 14.85
C GLY A 25 -34.12 -13.31 14.25
N LYS A 26 -34.87 -12.28 14.69
CA LYS A 26 -34.68 -10.88 14.27
C LYS A 26 -33.38 -10.33 14.85
N GLN A 27 -32.59 -9.63 14.02
CA GLN A 27 -31.35 -9.00 14.47
C GLN A 27 -31.66 -7.88 15.48
N ILE A 28 -30.99 -7.92 16.62
CA ILE A 28 -31.08 -6.91 17.68
C ILE A 28 -29.73 -6.23 17.98
N GLY A 29 -28.65 -6.68 17.34
CA GLY A 29 -27.33 -6.11 17.54
C GLY A 29 -26.23 -6.85 16.79
N VAL A 30 -25.03 -6.29 16.86
CA VAL A 30 -23.80 -6.87 16.33
C VAL A 30 -22.76 -6.84 17.43
N GLU A 31 -22.15 -7.99 17.75
CA GLU A 31 -21.07 -8.03 18.75
C GLU A 31 -19.72 -8.44 18.15
N ILE A 32 -18.65 -7.82 18.67
CA ILE A 32 -17.26 -8.23 18.48
C ILE A 32 -16.65 -8.48 19.85
N ARG A 33 -16.25 -9.72 20.11
CA ARG A 33 -15.54 -10.09 21.33
C ARG A 33 -14.03 -9.97 21.14
N ILE A 34 -13.38 -9.13 21.94
CA ILE A 34 -11.93 -8.92 21.90
C ILE A 34 -11.34 -9.36 23.22
N ASN A 35 -10.31 -10.21 23.14
CA ASN A 35 -9.55 -10.60 24.33
C ASN A 35 -8.46 -9.56 24.61
N GLU A 36 -8.30 -9.15 25.86
CA GLU A 36 -7.29 -8.18 26.31
C GLU A 36 -5.87 -8.54 25.84
N ASN A 37 -5.50 -9.82 25.88
CA ASN A 37 -4.20 -10.30 25.38
C ASN A 37 -4.03 -10.16 23.86
N LYS A 38 -5.14 -10.06 23.11
CA LYS A 38 -5.15 -9.83 21.65
C LYS A 38 -5.29 -8.35 21.30
N LEU A 39 -5.80 -7.53 22.22
CA LEU A 39 -6.05 -6.10 22.01
C LEU A 39 -4.79 -5.39 21.47
N ARG A 40 -3.64 -5.60 22.12
CA ARG A 40 -2.36 -5.00 21.69
C ARG A 40 -1.90 -5.44 20.29
N LYS A 41 -2.23 -6.67 19.88
CA LYS A 41 -1.91 -7.19 18.53
C LYS A 41 -2.85 -6.65 17.45
N SER A 42 -3.94 -6.02 17.86
CA SER A 42 -4.96 -5.44 17.00
C SER A 42 -4.86 -3.91 16.94
N MET A 43 -3.82 -3.29 17.49
CA MET A 43 -3.61 -1.84 17.38
C MET A 43 -2.85 -1.48 16.11
N THR A 44 -3.14 -0.30 15.55
CA THR A 44 -2.39 0.31 14.44
C THR A 44 -1.93 1.70 14.84
N LEU A 45 -0.80 2.14 14.28
CA LEU A 45 -0.33 3.51 14.45
C LEU A 45 -0.94 4.42 13.38
N VAL A 46 -1.24 5.65 13.77
CA VAL A 46 -1.75 6.73 12.90
C VAL A 46 -1.10 8.04 13.33
N LYS A 47 -0.93 9.00 12.40
CA LYS A 47 -0.57 10.38 12.78
C LYS A 47 -1.77 11.06 13.46
N GLU A 48 -1.66 12.33 13.84
CA GLU A 48 -2.74 13.10 14.47
C GLU A 48 -3.63 13.83 13.44
N PRO A 49 -4.73 13.23 12.94
CA PRO A 49 -5.74 13.98 12.21
C PRO A 49 -6.60 14.82 13.16
N GLU A 50 -7.35 15.78 12.59
CA GLU A 50 -8.32 16.61 13.32
C GLU A 50 -9.32 15.77 14.11
N THR A 51 -9.80 14.66 13.55
CA THR A 51 -10.69 13.72 14.27
C THR A 51 -10.11 13.22 15.59
N ILE A 52 -8.79 12.98 15.68
CA ILE A 52 -8.17 12.56 16.95
C ILE A 52 -8.13 13.72 17.95
N ARG A 53 -7.84 14.94 17.50
CA ARG A 53 -7.83 16.12 18.38
C ARG A 53 -9.22 16.40 18.96
N ILE A 54 -10.26 16.28 18.14
CA ILE A 54 -11.66 16.38 18.58
C ILE A 54 -11.95 15.35 19.69
N ILE A 55 -11.66 14.08 19.43
CA ILE A 55 -11.98 12.99 20.37
C ILE A 55 -11.22 13.13 21.70
N LYS A 56 -9.96 13.56 21.64
CA LYS A 56 -9.16 13.82 22.85
C LYS A 56 -9.72 14.98 23.67
N THR A 57 -10.29 15.99 23.01
CA THR A 57 -10.91 17.13 23.69
C THR A 57 -12.24 16.74 24.32
N LEU A 58 -13.05 15.93 23.63
CA LEU A 58 -14.34 15.45 24.14
C LEU A 58 -14.21 14.41 25.26
N ALA A 59 -13.10 13.69 25.35
CA ALA A 59 -12.87 12.64 26.34
C ALA A 59 -11.38 12.53 26.75
N PRO A 60 -10.82 13.55 27.43
CA PRO A 60 -9.38 13.65 27.72
C PRO A 60 -8.88 12.54 28.65
N ASP A 61 -9.60 12.26 29.74
CA ASP A 61 -9.21 11.25 30.74
C ASP A 61 -9.11 9.83 30.18
N ARG A 62 -9.87 9.58 29.11
CA ARG A 62 -10.01 8.26 28.51
C ARG A 62 -8.99 8.02 27.41
N ASN A 63 -8.58 9.07 26.73
CA ASN A 63 -7.70 9.04 25.55
C ASN A 63 -6.30 9.61 25.83
N SER A 64 -5.86 9.51 27.09
CA SER A 64 -4.53 9.93 27.58
C SER A 64 -3.61 8.75 27.93
N GLU A 65 -4.10 7.50 27.84
CA GLU A 65 -3.31 6.31 28.21
C GLU A 65 -2.08 6.15 27.30
N ASP A 66 -0.88 6.19 27.90
CA ASP A 66 0.35 5.82 27.21
C ASP A 66 0.47 4.29 27.09
N LEU A 67 0.60 3.83 25.85
CA LEU A 67 0.91 2.44 25.54
C LEU A 67 2.26 2.38 24.82
N ASN A 68 3.34 2.19 25.57
CA ASN A 68 4.70 2.06 25.06
C ASN A 68 5.19 3.30 24.27
N GLY A 69 5.00 4.50 24.83
CA GLY A 69 5.43 5.76 24.22
C GLY A 69 4.51 6.30 23.13
N PHE A 70 3.28 5.79 23.04
CA PHE A 70 2.25 6.27 22.12
C PHE A 70 0.91 6.35 22.84
N THR A 71 0.20 7.46 22.66
CA THR A 71 -1.14 7.64 23.25
C THR A 71 -2.18 6.75 22.56
N TYR A 72 -2.98 6.03 23.34
CA TYR A 72 -4.07 5.20 22.85
C TYR A 72 -5.40 5.96 22.84
N VAL A 73 -5.96 6.14 21.64
CA VAL A 73 -7.30 6.71 21.44
C VAL A 73 -8.31 5.56 21.45
N LYS A 74 -8.98 5.37 22.59
CA LYS A 74 -9.92 4.28 22.88
C LYS A 74 -11.25 4.45 22.16
N ASP A 75 -11.65 5.69 21.93
CA ASP A 75 -12.97 6.02 21.41
C ASP A 75 -13.05 6.05 19.89
N LEU A 76 -11.93 5.81 19.20
CA LEU A 76 -11.85 5.69 17.76
C LEU A 76 -11.33 4.30 17.36
N ILE A 77 -12.03 3.65 16.44
CA ILE A 77 -11.60 2.36 15.89
C ILE A 77 -11.65 2.39 14.37
N THR A 78 -10.80 1.59 13.75
CA THR A 78 -10.86 1.32 12.31
C THR A 78 -11.20 -0.14 12.06
N MET A 79 -12.10 -0.40 11.12
CA MET A 79 -12.52 -1.74 10.78
C MET A 79 -12.19 -2.08 9.33
N SER A 80 -11.46 -3.17 9.12
CA SER A 80 -11.27 -3.78 7.80
C SER A 80 -12.48 -4.64 7.45
N VAL A 81 -13.06 -4.35 6.29
CA VAL A 81 -14.39 -4.76 5.89
C VAL A 81 -14.36 -5.98 4.97
N ASN A 82 -15.26 -6.93 5.24
CA ASN A 82 -15.71 -7.91 4.25
C ASN A 82 -17.08 -7.43 3.75
N ILE A 83 -17.22 -7.25 2.43
CA ILE A 83 -18.37 -6.54 1.84
C ILE A 83 -19.69 -7.24 2.19
N ASP A 84 -19.74 -8.57 2.09
CA ASP A 84 -20.95 -9.35 2.37
C ASP A 84 -21.38 -9.19 3.83
N LYS A 85 -20.44 -9.34 4.79
CA LYS A 85 -20.75 -9.12 6.22
C LYS A 85 -21.12 -7.67 6.54
N TYR A 86 -20.60 -6.69 5.80
CA TYR A 86 -20.94 -5.28 6.04
C TYR A 86 -22.38 -5.01 5.63
N ARG A 87 -22.79 -5.58 4.49
CA ARG A 87 -24.17 -5.58 4.02
C ARG A 87 -25.11 -6.31 4.99
N ASP A 88 -24.77 -7.54 5.37
CA ASP A 88 -25.71 -8.43 6.04
C ASP A 88 -25.83 -8.20 7.56
N ILE A 89 -24.81 -7.59 8.17
CA ILE A 89 -24.70 -7.47 9.63
C ILE A 89 -24.70 -6.01 10.07
N ILE A 90 -23.89 -5.15 9.44
CA ILE A 90 -23.71 -3.76 9.90
C ILE A 90 -24.83 -2.86 9.40
N LYS A 91 -25.19 -2.96 8.11
CA LYS A 91 -26.31 -2.21 7.53
C LYS A 91 -27.60 -2.46 8.30
N SER A 92 -27.98 -3.73 8.48
CA SER A 92 -29.19 -4.14 9.23
C SER A 92 -29.21 -3.72 10.71
N ASN A 93 -28.12 -3.14 11.22
CA ASN A 93 -28.02 -2.60 12.57
C ASN A 93 -27.69 -1.10 12.57
N TYR A 94 -28.02 -0.37 11.49
CA TYR A 94 -27.85 1.09 11.36
C TYR A 94 -26.43 1.58 11.65
N GLY A 95 -25.41 0.80 11.28
CA GLY A 95 -24.01 1.16 11.51
C GLY A 95 -23.53 1.01 12.95
N LEU A 96 -24.31 0.39 13.84
CA LEU A 96 -23.94 0.15 15.24
C LEU A 96 -23.21 -1.18 15.42
N VAL A 97 -22.16 -1.17 16.25
CA VAL A 97 -21.38 -2.36 16.61
C VAL A 97 -21.05 -2.31 18.09
N ASN A 98 -21.39 -3.38 18.80
CA ASN A 98 -21.05 -3.57 20.19
C ASN A 98 -19.70 -4.30 20.33
N ILE A 99 -18.78 -3.74 21.11
CA ILE A 99 -17.47 -4.33 21.36
C ILE A 99 -17.39 -4.77 22.81
N ILE A 100 -17.25 -6.09 22.98
CA ILE A 100 -17.13 -6.74 24.27
C ILE A 100 -15.67 -7.07 24.52
N PHE A 101 -15.07 -6.38 25.48
CA PHE A 101 -13.73 -6.67 25.95
C PHE A 101 -13.77 -7.74 27.03
N THR A 102 -12.96 -8.76 26.81
CA THR A 102 -12.87 -9.93 27.66
C THR A 102 -11.46 -10.12 28.18
N ARG A 103 -11.33 -10.56 29.41
CA ARG A 103 -10.06 -10.94 30.01
C ARG A 103 -10.15 -12.34 30.59
N LYS A 104 -9.00 -12.97 30.79
CA LYS A 104 -8.98 -14.20 31.56
C LYS A 104 -9.05 -13.86 33.06
N PRO A 105 -9.77 -14.63 33.88
CA PRO A 105 -9.70 -14.47 35.33
C PRO A 105 -8.25 -14.65 35.81
N LYS A 106 -7.79 -13.76 36.70
CA LYS A 106 -6.58 -14.00 37.49
C LYS A 106 -6.88 -15.16 38.45
N LEU A 107 -6.09 -16.24 38.41
CA LEU A 107 -6.24 -17.35 39.35
C LEU A 107 -5.95 -16.84 40.77
N ASN A 108 -6.97 -16.82 41.64
CA ASN A 108 -6.76 -16.57 43.06
C ASN A 108 -6.39 -17.89 43.75
N TYR A 109 -5.09 -18.18 43.80
CA TYR A 109 -4.54 -19.41 44.39
C TYR A 109 -4.92 -19.59 45.86
N LYS A 110 -5.12 -18.51 46.64
CA LYS A 110 -5.56 -18.60 48.04
C LYS A 110 -6.98 -19.17 48.17
N LYS A 111 -7.93 -18.70 47.37
CA LYS A 111 -9.33 -19.18 47.36
C LYS A 111 -9.48 -20.58 46.73
N PHE A 112 -8.56 -20.93 45.83
CA PHE A 112 -8.46 -22.27 45.24
C PHE A 112 -7.93 -23.29 46.26
N ASN A 113 -6.88 -22.94 47.00
CA ASN A 113 -6.30 -23.81 48.03
C ASN A 113 -7.20 -23.94 49.27
N SER A 114 -7.93 -22.88 49.67
CA SER A 114 -8.85 -22.93 50.83
C SER A 114 -10.07 -23.83 50.57
N LYS A 115 -10.47 -24.01 49.31
CA LYS A 115 -11.54 -24.95 48.93
C LYS A 115 -11.03 -26.39 48.80
N ILE A 116 -9.79 -26.60 48.36
CA ILE A 116 -9.18 -27.94 48.35
C ILE A 116 -8.98 -28.50 49.78
N SER A 117 -8.88 -27.62 50.77
CA SER A 117 -8.68 -28.00 52.18
C SER A 117 -9.97 -28.16 52.99
N SER A 118 -11.16 -27.88 52.43
CA SER A 118 -12.43 -28.26 53.08
C SER A 118 -12.73 -29.73 52.83
N LYS A 119 -13.02 -30.49 53.91
CA LYS A 119 -13.21 -31.96 53.91
C LYS A 119 -14.30 -32.50 52.96
N ASP A 120 -15.13 -31.64 52.38
CA ASP A 120 -16.21 -32.03 51.45
C ASP A 120 -15.77 -32.21 49.98
N PHE A 121 -14.47 -32.06 49.66
CA PHE A 121 -13.99 -32.07 48.27
C PHE A 121 -13.77 -33.47 47.63
N ASN A 122 -14.09 -34.56 48.32
CA ASN A 122 -13.83 -35.92 47.84
C ASN A 122 -14.88 -36.51 46.87
N HIS A 123 -15.93 -35.77 46.50
CA HIS A 123 -16.98 -36.28 45.59
C HIS A 123 -17.15 -35.54 44.26
N ILE A 124 -16.25 -34.63 43.90
CA ILE A 124 -16.33 -33.92 42.61
C ILE A 124 -15.46 -34.64 41.56
N SER A 125 -16.09 -35.27 40.57
CA SER A 125 -15.39 -35.94 39.47
C SER A 125 -14.39 -35.01 38.74
N ASN A 126 -13.26 -35.57 38.27
CA ASN A 126 -12.19 -34.85 37.56
C ASN A 126 -12.69 -33.98 36.37
N LYS A 127 -13.83 -34.32 35.77
CA LYS A 127 -14.48 -33.54 34.70
C LYS A 127 -14.97 -32.16 35.17
N SER A 128 -15.42 -32.04 36.42
CA SER A 128 -15.91 -30.78 36.99
C SER A 128 -14.76 -29.85 37.38
N LEU A 129 -13.61 -30.40 37.79
CA LEU A 129 -12.38 -29.65 38.11
C LEU A 129 -11.70 -29.05 36.87
N GLU A 130 -11.71 -29.73 35.72
CA GLU A 130 -11.21 -29.16 34.45
C GLU A 130 -12.05 -27.98 33.96
N LYS A 131 -13.36 -27.98 34.22
CA LYS A 131 -14.30 -26.89 33.87
C LYS A 131 -14.01 -25.60 34.65
N TYR A 132 -13.48 -25.72 35.88
CA TYR A 132 -13.01 -24.59 36.69
C TYR A 132 -11.57 -24.16 36.37
N LYS A 133 -10.73 -25.08 35.88
CA LYS A 133 -9.32 -24.81 35.50
C LYS A 133 -9.17 -24.13 34.14
N TYR A 134 -10.14 -24.29 33.24
CA TYR A 134 -10.14 -23.68 31.92
C TYR A 134 -11.56 -23.36 31.43
N ASN A 135 -11.75 -22.13 30.94
CA ASN A 135 -12.72 -21.74 29.88
C ASN A 135 -13.92 -20.86 30.25
N ILE A 136 -13.75 -19.76 30.99
CA ILE A 136 -14.65 -18.60 30.81
C ILE A 136 -13.81 -17.33 30.74
N ASN A 137 -13.84 -16.68 29.57
CA ASN A 137 -13.37 -15.31 29.43
C ASN A 137 -14.39 -14.41 30.14
N ILE A 138 -13.94 -13.61 31.10
CA ILE A 138 -14.81 -12.68 31.82
C ILE A 138 -14.92 -11.41 31.00
N GLU A 139 -16.13 -11.05 30.65
CA GLU A 139 -16.47 -9.72 30.11
C GLU A 139 -16.23 -8.70 31.21
N TYR A 140 -15.38 -7.70 30.96
CA TYR A 140 -15.09 -6.66 31.94
C TYR A 140 -15.44 -5.26 31.44
N LYS A 141 -15.74 -5.14 30.14
CA LYS A 141 -16.04 -3.87 29.50
C LYS A 141 -16.83 -4.12 28.22
N ASN A 142 -17.89 -3.35 28.02
CA ASN A 142 -18.79 -3.48 26.87
C ASN A 142 -19.11 -2.08 26.34
N GLU A 143 -18.91 -1.86 25.04
CA GLU A 143 -19.00 -0.52 24.45
C GLU A 143 -19.61 -0.50 23.06
N LEU A 144 -20.56 0.40 22.87
CA LEU A 144 -21.22 0.62 21.60
C LEU A 144 -20.45 1.63 20.75
N PHE A 145 -20.24 1.29 19.48
CA PHE A 145 -19.60 2.12 18.47
C PHE A 145 -20.55 2.33 17.30
N LYS A 146 -20.53 3.53 16.72
CA LYS A 146 -21.32 3.93 15.55
C LYS A 146 -20.39 4.26 14.39
N ARG A 147 -20.80 3.89 13.18
CA ARG A 147 -20.10 4.23 11.94
C ARG A 147 -20.00 5.76 11.83
N LEU A 148 -18.77 6.28 11.78
CA LEU A 148 -18.53 7.71 11.68
C LEU A 148 -18.33 8.12 10.23
N MET A 149 -17.29 7.59 9.57
CA MET A 149 -16.87 8.06 8.25
C MET A 149 -16.06 7.02 7.46
N ALA A 150 -16.04 7.18 6.13
CA ALA A 150 -15.11 6.48 5.25
C ALA A 150 -14.67 7.38 4.09
N SER A 151 -13.43 7.86 4.11
CA SER A 151 -12.87 8.62 2.98
C SER A 151 -12.75 7.76 1.72
N SER A 152 -12.56 8.37 0.55
CA SER A 152 -12.31 7.60 -0.68
C SER A 152 -11.08 6.68 -0.54
N GLY A 153 -10.07 7.08 0.25
CA GLY A 153 -8.92 6.25 0.61
C GLY A 153 -9.30 5.06 1.50
N ASN A 154 -10.20 5.26 2.46
CA ASN A 154 -10.73 4.17 3.29
C ASN A 154 -11.54 3.17 2.45
N VAL A 155 -12.45 3.67 1.60
CA VAL A 155 -13.31 2.87 0.72
C VAL A 155 -12.48 2.01 -0.24
N ARG A 156 -11.48 2.58 -0.93
CA ARG A 156 -10.56 1.83 -1.80
C ARG A 156 -9.81 0.72 -1.04
N ASN A 157 -9.49 0.95 0.22
CA ASN A 157 -8.81 -0.02 1.09
C ASN A 157 -9.76 -0.92 1.90
N LYS A 158 -11.08 -0.86 1.64
CA LYS A 158 -12.10 -1.61 2.39
C LYS A 158 -12.00 -1.39 3.90
N LYS A 159 -11.88 -0.12 4.30
CA LYS A 159 -11.80 0.33 5.69
C LYS A 159 -12.95 1.29 5.99
N VAL A 160 -13.39 1.30 7.25
CA VAL A 160 -14.39 2.25 7.78
C VAL A 160 -13.96 2.67 9.18
N VAL A 161 -14.22 3.92 9.55
CA VAL A 161 -13.91 4.49 10.86
C VAL A 161 -15.18 4.52 11.71
N PHE A 162 -15.09 4.06 12.95
CA PHE A 162 -16.18 4.06 13.92
C PHE A 162 -15.76 4.82 15.18
N ILE A 163 -16.72 5.50 15.80
CA ILE A 163 -16.54 6.23 17.04
C ILE A 163 -17.42 5.63 18.13
N ARG A 164 -17.03 5.77 19.40
CA ARG A 164 -17.91 5.43 20.52
C ARG A 164 -19.22 6.21 20.39
N GLU A 165 -20.34 5.50 20.44
CA GLU A 165 -21.67 6.04 20.10
C GLU A 165 -22.02 7.28 20.93
N LYS A 166 -21.70 7.29 22.24
CA LYS A 166 -21.87 8.45 23.14
C LYS A 166 -21.14 9.74 22.73
N LEU A 167 -20.17 9.66 21.82
CA LEU A 167 -19.43 10.83 21.30
C LEU A 167 -19.89 11.22 19.90
N PHE A 168 -20.79 10.45 19.27
CA PHE A 168 -21.15 10.63 17.87
C PHE A 168 -21.75 12.01 17.61
N ASP A 169 -22.81 12.40 18.32
CA ASP A 169 -23.55 13.64 18.05
C ASP A 169 -22.65 14.88 18.22
N LYS A 170 -21.92 14.97 19.34
CA LYS A 170 -20.96 16.06 19.58
C LYS A 170 -19.86 16.13 18.51
N THR A 171 -19.36 14.97 18.09
CA THR A 171 -18.35 14.90 17.02
C THR A 171 -18.95 15.32 15.68
N ASN A 172 -20.18 14.90 15.39
CA ASN A 172 -20.88 15.20 14.15
C ASN A 172 -21.17 16.71 14.02
N GLU A 173 -21.66 17.34 15.08
CA GLU A 173 -21.86 18.79 15.15
C GLU A 173 -20.56 19.55 14.89
N ILE A 174 -19.44 19.09 15.48
CA ILE A 174 -18.12 19.66 15.20
C ILE A 174 -17.78 19.49 13.71
N LEU A 175 -17.96 18.31 13.13
CA LEU A 175 -17.59 18.03 11.75
C LEU A 175 -18.47 18.74 10.71
N LEU A 176 -19.75 18.98 10.99
CA LEU A 176 -20.69 19.64 10.08
C LEU A 176 -20.52 21.15 9.99
N CYS A 177 -19.90 21.77 11.00
CA CYS A 177 -19.52 23.20 11.00
C CYS A 177 -20.67 24.15 10.61
N GLY A 178 -21.85 23.91 11.18
CA GLY A 178 -23.04 24.72 10.96
C GLY A 178 -24.01 24.15 9.94
N LEU A 179 -23.62 23.20 9.09
CA LEU A 179 -24.57 22.49 8.24
C LEU A 179 -25.60 21.68 9.07
N PRO A 180 -26.89 21.64 8.68
CA PRO A 180 -27.90 20.86 9.39
C PRO A 180 -27.61 19.36 9.39
N GLU A 181 -27.95 18.67 10.48
CA GLU A 181 -27.75 17.22 10.58
C GLU A 181 -28.62 16.42 9.61
N ASP A 182 -29.75 16.98 9.19
CA ASP A 182 -30.68 16.37 8.24
C ASP A 182 -30.54 16.94 6.82
N MET A 183 -29.45 17.66 6.54
CA MET A 183 -29.17 18.22 5.22
C MET A 183 -29.26 17.16 4.14
N GLU A 184 -29.71 17.59 2.97
CA GLU A 184 -29.80 16.72 1.81
C GLU A 184 -28.57 16.82 0.91
N HIS A 185 -28.15 15.68 0.36
CA HIS A 185 -27.03 15.63 -0.57
C HIS A 185 -27.34 14.69 -1.75
N PRO A 186 -27.11 15.11 -3.01
CA PRO A 186 -27.48 14.32 -4.20
C PRO A 186 -26.56 13.12 -4.44
N ALA A 187 -25.38 13.09 -3.80
CA ALA A 187 -24.40 12.01 -3.92
C ALA A 187 -23.67 11.70 -2.60
N PHE A 188 -24.10 10.68 -1.87
CA PHE A 188 -23.48 10.34 -0.57
C PHE A 188 -21.99 9.99 -0.64
N SER A 189 -21.52 9.50 -1.78
CA SER A 189 -20.10 9.20 -2.01
C SER A 189 -19.25 10.46 -1.97
N LYS A 190 -19.76 11.57 -2.53
CA LYS A 190 -19.13 12.90 -2.43
C LYS A 190 -19.20 13.42 -0.99
N TYR A 191 -20.39 13.41 -0.37
CA TYR A 191 -20.58 13.84 1.03
C TYR A 191 -19.59 13.12 1.97
N ASN A 192 -19.59 11.79 1.96
CA ASN A 192 -18.74 10.98 2.83
C ASN A 192 -17.25 11.21 2.56
N SER A 193 -16.85 11.43 1.30
CA SER A 193 -15.47 11.77 0.94
C SER A 193 -15.04 13.14 1.50
N TYR A 194 -15.92 14.14 1.47
CA TYR A 194 -15.66 15.49 1.98
C TYR A 194 -15.71 15.56 3.51
N TYR A 195 -16.73 14.92 4.11
CA TYR A 195 -16.89 14.79 5.56
C TYR A 195 -15.70 14.07 6.20
N ALA A 196 -15.19 13.01 5.56
CA ALA A 196 -14.06 12.24 6.07
C ALA A 196 -12.71 12.95 5.97
N MET A 197 -12.61 14.15 5.41
CA MET A 197 -11.33 14.88 5.29
C MET A 197 -10.71 15.22 6.64
N ALA A 198 -11.52 15.35 7.69
CA ALA A 198 -11.05 15.53 9.06
C ALA A 198 -10.17 14.37 9.56
N SER A 199 -10.20 13.21 8.89
CA SER A 199 -9.36 12.03 9.17
C SER A 199 -8.03 12.01 8.41
N THR A 200 -7.74 13.04 7.61
CA THR A 200 -6.47 13.17 6.89
C THR A 200 -5.37 13.59 7.86
N ASP A 201 -4.26 12.86 7.83
CA ASP A 201 -3.04 13.20 8.56
C ASP A 201 -2.61 14.62 8.19
N SER A 202 -2.57 15.51 9.17
CA SER A 202 -2.32 16.93 8.92
C SER A 202 -1.87 17.66 10.19
N ILE A 203 -1.14 18.76 10.01
CA ILE A 203 -0.56 19.58 11.08
C ILE A 203 -1.39 20.87 11.19
N PRO A 204 -1.95 21.21 12.36
CA PRO A 204 -2.56 22.51 12.60
C PRO A 204 -1.55 23.63 12.42
N VAL A 205 -1.95 24.68 11.72
CA VAL A 205 -1.14 25.87 11.49
C VAL A 205 -1.94 27.13 11.80
N THR A 206 -1.27 28.28 11.76
CA THR A 206 -1.90 29.60 11.86
C THR A 206 -3.05 29.70 10.86
N THR A 207 -4.25 30.00 11.36
CA THR A 207 -5.44 30.12 10.51
C THR A 207 -5.32 31.35 9.60
N PRO A 208 -5.53 31.20 8.28
CA PRO A 208 -5.50 32.31 7.34
C PRO A 208 -6.71 33.23 7.48
N ASN A 209 -6.54 34.47 7.04
CA ASN A 209 -7.65 35.36 6.71
C ASN A 209 -7.78 35.43 5.20
N PHE A 210 -8.88 34.91 4.68
CA PHE A 210 -8.96 34.55 3.27
C PHE A 210 -10.28 34.89 2.62
N VAL A 211 -10.21 35.11 1.31
CA VAL A 211 -11.37 35.33 0.45
C VAL A 211 -11.51 34.17 -0.53
N VAL A 212 -12.75 33.85 -0.89
CA VAL A 212 -13.06 32.82 -1.90
C VAL A 212 -13.55 33.52 -3.16
N ILE A 213 -12.81 33.39 -4.27
CA ILE A 213 -13.19 33.92 -5.59
C ILE A 213 -13.89 32.85 -6.42
N ASP A 214 -14.64 33.25 -7.46
CA ASP A 214 -15.26 32.31 -8.39
C ASP A 214 -14.19 31.52 -9.18
N ASP A 215 -14.57 30.43 -9.86
CA ASP A 215 -13.61 29.69 -10.71
C ASP A 215 -13.42 30.41 -12.06
N TYR A 216 -12.17 30.55 -12.52
CA TYR A 216 -11.87 31.10 -13.85
C TYR A 216 -12.07 30.03 -14.93
N THR A 217 -12.74 30.39 -16.02
CA THR A 217 -12.84 29.55 -17.23
C THR A 217 -12.16 30.21 -18.42
N ARG A 218 -11.64 29.39 -19.33
CA ARG A 218 -11.01 29.84 -20.56
C ARG A 218 -11.28 28.88 -21.70
N LYS A 219 -11.49 29.43 -22.90
CA LYS A 219 -11.54 28.64 -24.14
C LYS A 219 -10.14 28.45 -24.73
N ILE A 220 -9.80 27.19 -25.05
CA ILE A 220 -8.60 26.81 -25.79
C ILE A 220 -8.99 26.20 -27.15
N GLU A 221 -8.07 26.20 -28.10
CA GLU A 221 -8.32 25.73 -29.47
C GLU A 221 -7.20 24.78 -29.93
N GLU A 222 -7.52 23.48 -29.96
CA GLU A 222 -6.62 22.39 -30.35
C GLU A 222 -7.42 21.30 -31.10
N VAL A 223 -6.73 20.25 -31.53
CA VAL A 223 -7.39 19.07 -32.11
C VAL A 223 -7.71 18.09 -30.98
N PHE A 224 -8.97 17.67 -30.88
CA PHE A 224 -9.49 16.85 -29.78
C PHE A 224 -10.13 15.57 -30.30
N ASP A 225 -10.01 14.49 -29.53
CA ASP A 225 -10.78 13.26 -29.77
C ASP A 225 -11.92 13.19 -28.77
N TYR A 226 -13.16 13.20 -29.26
CA TYR A 226 -14.34 13.15 -28.41
C TYR A 226 -14.80 11.71 -28.22
N VAL A 227 -14.95 11.32 -26.96
CA VAL A 227 -15.53 10.02 -26.58
C VAL A 227 -16.89 10.27 -25.94
N LYS A 228 -17.94 10.04 -26.72
CA LYS A 228 -19.33 10.35 -26.36
C LYS A 228 -20.01 9.11 -25.79
N GLU A 229 -20.55 9.20 -24.58
CA GLU A 229 -21.39 8.13 -24.01
C GLU A 229 -22.70 8.01 -24.81
N LYS A 230 -23.13 6.80 -25.15
CA LYS A 230 -24.41 6.53 -25.83
C LYS A 230 -25.49 6.11 -24.85
N GLU A 231 -26.74 6.46 -25.16
CA GLU A 231 -27.88 6.04 -24.35
C GLU A 231 -27.96 4.52 -24.27
N LYS A 232 -28.38 4.05 -23.09
CA LYS A 232 -28.66 2.63 -22.88
C LYS A 232 -30.08 2.34 -23.32
N VAL A 233 -30.26 1.31 -24.13
CA VAL A 233 -31.59 0.82 -24.51
C VAL A 233 -32.34 0.24 -23.29
N SER A 234 -31.61 -0.33 -22.33
CA SER A 234 -32.12 -0.84 -21.07
C SER A 234 -31.18 -0.54 -19.89
N LYS A 235 -31.74 -0.39 -18.68
CA LYS A 235 -30.96 -0.25 -17.42
C LYS A 235 -29.99 -1.42 -17.16
N LYS A 236 -30.20 -2.57 -17.81
CA LYS A 236 -29.33 -3.76 -17.69
C LYS A 236 -28.16 -3.76 -18.68
N ASP A 237 -28.17 -2.87 -19.68
CA ASP A 237 -27.15 -2.83 -20.71
C ASP A 237 -25.85 -2.23 -20.18
N LYS A 238 -24.74 -2.68 -20.76
CA LYS A 238 -23.42 -2.09 -20.51
C LYS A 238 -23.32 -0.73 -21.20
N ASP A 239 -22.44 0.11 -20.67
CA ASP A 239 -22.15 1.41 -21.25
C ASP A 239 -21.59 1.21 -22.66
N ASN A 240 -21.98 2.10 -23.56
CA ASN A 240 -21.50 2.14 -24.93
C ASN A 240 -21.02 3.55 -25.27
N TYR A 241 -20.11 3.65 -26.24
CA TYR A 241 -19.42 4.90 -26.55
C TYR A 241 -19.27 5.08 -28.07
N GLU A 242 -19.40 6.32 -28.52
CA GLU A 242 -18.99 6.76 -29.84
C GLU A 242 -17.65 7.49 -29.74
N ILE A 243 -16.84 7.39 -30.80
CA ILE A 243 -15.61 8.17 -30.92
C ILE A 243 -15.74 9.04 -32.16
N GLU A 244 -15.51 10.32 -31.97
CA GLU A 244 -15.28 11.30 -33.02
C GLU A 244 -13.81 11.71 -32.94
N GLU A 245 -13.00 11.21 -33.88
CA GLU A 245 -11.58 11.54 -33.94
C GLU A 245 -11.40 12.92 -34.61
N GLY A 246 -10.71 13.82 -33.92
CA GLY A 246 -10.50 15.16 -34.43
C GLY A 246 -9.45 15.20 -35.52
N THR A 247 -9.78 15.82 -36.65
CA THR A 247 -8.83 16.20 -37.71
C THR A 247 -8.59 17.70 -37.77
N GLU A 248 -9.53 18.50 -37.27
CA GLU A 248 -9.49 19.97 -37.25
C GLU A 248 -9.48 20.51 -35.82
N LYS A 249 -9.07 21.77 -35.67
CA LYS A 249 -9.09 22.44 -34.37
C LYS A 249 -10.53 22.74 -33.97
N SER A 250 -10.86 22.48 -32.72
CA SER A 250 -12.12 22.87 -32.10
C SER A 250 -11.89 23.56 -30.77
N LYS A 251 -12.90 24.26 -30.26
CA LYS A 251 -12.80 25.03 -29.01
C LYS A 251 -13.43 24.26 -27.87
N ILE A 252 -12.69 24.09 -26.78
CA ILE A 252 -13.22 23.59 -25.51
C ILE A 252 -12.98 24.60 -24.39
N GLU A 253 -13.85 24.57 -23.39
CA GLU A 253 -13.68 25.34 -22.17
C GLU A 253 -12.91 24.52 -21.13
N ILE A 254 -11.93 25.15 -20.47
CA ILE A 254 -11.12 24.57 -19.40
C ILE A 254 -11.17 25.45 -18.14
N THR A 255 -10.90 24.84 -16.99
CA THR A 255 -10.73 25.49 -15.68
C THR A 255 -9.25 25.43 -15.27
N PRO A 256 -8.42 26.40 -15.71
CA PRO A 256 -6.96 26.29 -15.54
C PRO A 256 -6.47 26.40 -14.10
N PHE A 257 -7.35 26.70 -13.13
CA PHE A 257 -7.02 26.88 -11.71
C PHE A 257 -7.84 25.98 -10.77
N ASP A 258 -8.45 24.90 -11.27
CA ASP A 258 -9.27 23.99 -10.44
C ASP A 258 -8.45 23.41 -9.28
N GLY A 259 -8.88 23.69 -8.05
CA GLY A 259 -8.23 23.21 -6.83
C GLY A 259 -7.06 24.08 -6.34
N ALA A 260 -6.71 25.16 -7.05
CA ALA A 260 -5.61 26.06 -6.72
C ALA A 260 -6.05 27.34 -6.01
N GLY A 261 -5.17 27.85 -5.14
CA GLY A 261 -5.27 29.17 -4.53
C GLY A 261 -3.88 29.81 -4.33
N LEU A 262 -3.84 30.98 -3.70
CA LEU A 262 -2.61 31.73 -3.43
C LEU A 262 -2.48 32.00 -1.94
N VAL A 263 -1.26 31.93 -1.40
CA VAL A 263 -0.95 32.31 -0.02
C VAL A 263 0.16 33.36 0.00
N ASP A 264 -0.04 34.43 0.78
CA ASP A 264 0.95 35.49 0.92
C ASP A 264 2.22 34.95 1.57
N VAL A 265 3.37 35.46 1.13
CA VAL A 265 4.70 35.09 1.66
C VAL A 265 4.77 35.21 3.18
N SER A 266 4.12 36.22 3.78
CA SER A 266 4.16 36.40 5.24
C SER A 266 3.45 35.27 6.00
N LEU A 267 2.34 34.75 5.48
CA LEU A 267 1.64 33.62 6.07
C LEU A 267 2.39 32.30 5.80
N ALA A 268 2.93 32.12 4.59
CA ALA A 268 3.73 30.95 4.27
C ALA A 268 5.00 30.85 5.16
N GLU A 269 5.66 31.97 5.46
CA GLU A 269 6.76 32.02 6.43
C GLU A 269 6.30 31.71 7.86
N GLN A 270 5.06 32.05 8.22
CA GLN A 270 4.49 31.64 9.50
C GLN A 270 4.23 30.13 9.55
N TRP A 271 3.63 29.54 8.51
CA TRP A 271 3.42 28.09 8.42
C TRP A 271 4.73 27.29 8.44
N LYS A 272 5.77 27.80 7.78
CA LYS A 272 7.14 27.27 7.88
C LYS A 272 7.61 27.21 9.33
N LYS A 273 7.36 28.24 10.15
CA LYS A 273 7.68 28.24 11.58
C LYS A 273 6.79 27.26 12.36
N ASP A 274 5.48 27.26 12.10
CA ASP A 274 4.50 26.40 12.77
C ASP A 274 4.86 24.91 12.59
N ILE A 275 5.35 24.52 11.41
CA ILE A 275 5.74 23.15 11.06
C ILE A 275 7.23 22.87 11.41
N GLY A 276 8.06 23.91 11.50
CA GLY A 276 9.49 23.81 11.79
C GLY A 276 10.35 23.43 10.57
N LEU A 277 10.07 24.06 9.41
CA LEU A 277 10.80 23.91 8.15
C LEU A 277 11.96 24.92 8.04
N ASP A 278 13.04 24.53 7.38
CA ASP A 278 14.24 25.37 7.14
C ASP A 278 14.25 26.03 5.75
N TYR A 279 13.20 25.84 4.96
CA TYR A 279 12.98 26.42 3.64
C TYR A 279 11.52 26.87 3.52
N LEU A 280 11.22 27.69 2.52
CA LEU A 280 9.86 28.12 2.21
C LEU A 280 9.30 27.27 1.04
N PRO A 281 8.32 26.39 1.28
CA PRO A 281 7.66 25.64 0.22
C PRO A 281 6.97 26.51 -0.84
N SER A 282 6.91 25.98 -2.07
CA SER A 282 6.17 26.54 -3.20
C SER A 282 4.67 26.28 -3.07
N SER A 283 4.28 25.12 -2.55
CA SER A 283 2.89 24.65 -2.44
C SER A 283 2.56 24.10 -1.06
N TRP A 284 1.29 24.21 -0.67
CA TRP A 284 0.75 23.88 0.65
C TRP A 284 -0.64 23.24 0.53
N GLN A 285 -0.69 21.91 0.57
CA GLN A 285 -1.95 21.18 0.49
C GLN A 285 -2.69 21.25 1.83
N PHE A 286 -3.77 22.02 1.88
CA PHE A 286 -4.49 22.32 3.11
C PHE A 286 -5.82 21.55 3.26
N ARG A 287 -6.32 21.47 4.49
CA ARG A 287 -7.63 20.94 4.87
C ARG A 287 -8.26 21.80 5.96
N ALA A 288 -9.49 22.26 5.74
CA ALA A 288 -10.33 22.91 6.74
C ALA A 288 -11.74 22.29 6.72
N ILE A 289 -12.27 21.98 7.90
CA ILE A 289 -13.57 21.33 8.02
C ILE A 289 -14.72 22.34 7.84
N PRO A 290 -15.83 21.95 7.19
CA PRO A 290 -16.04 20.74 6.39
C PRO A 290 -15.71 21.03 4.93
N GLY A 291 -15.00 20.11 4.26
CA GLY A 291 -14.92 20.12 2.80
C GLY A 291 -14.29 21.36 2.16
N ILE A 292 -13.52 22.17 2.89
CA ILE A 292 -12.63 23.19 2.31
C ILE A 292 -11.25 22.55 2.12
N LYS A 293 -10.83 22.36 0.88
CA LYS A 293 -9.57 21.69 0.52
C LYS A 293 -9.04 22.12 -0.84
N GLY A 294 -7.72 22.13 -0.96
CA GLY A 294 -7.02 22.32 -2.21
C GLY A 294 -5.53 22.41 -1.98
N ASP A 295 -4.85 23.05 -2.91
CA ASP A 295 -3.46 23.50 -2.77
C ASP A 295 -3.41 25.03 -2.85
N VAL A 296 -2.55 25.66 -2.06
CA VAL A 296 -2.24 27.09 -2.20
C VAL A 296 -0.77 27.27 -2.50
N TYR A 297 -0.48 28.20 -3.40
CA TYR A 297 0.88 28.45 -3.87
C TYR A 297 1.43 29.75 -3.28
N THR A 298 2.68 29.71 -2.81
CA THR A 298 3.35 30.86 -2.20
C THR A 298 3.51 31.98 -3.22
N PHE A 299 2.91 33.14 -2.95
CA PHE A 299 2.87 34.26 -3.89
C PHE A 299 2.94 35.59 -3.12
N ASP A 300 3.62 36.60 -3.70
CA ASP A 300 3.76 37.92 -3.07
C ASP A 300 2.52 38.78 -3.31
N LEU A 301 1.42 38.43 -2.63
CA LEU A 301 0.13 39.11 -2.80
C LEU A 301 0.23 40.59 -2.46
N LYS A 302 1.01 40.94 -1.42
CA LYS A 302 1.25 42.33 -1.02
C LYS A 302 2.04 43.12 -2.06
N LYS A 303 3.09 42.56 -2.66
CA LYS A 303 3.81 43.23 -3.77
C LYS A 303 2.89 43.42 -4.97
N PHE A 304 2.17 42.37 -5.37
CA PHE A 304 1.24 42.42 -6.49
C PHE A 304 0.15 43.48 -6.28
N ALA A 305 -0.43 43.53 -5.09
CA ALA A 305 -1.47 44.50 -4.75
C ALA A 305 -0.98 45.96 -4.78
N LYS A 306 0.29 46.21 -4.42
CA LYS A 306 0.92 47.55 -4.51
C LYS A 306 1.21 47.96 -5.96
N GLU A 307 1.61 47.02 -6.80
CA GLU A 307 1.96 47.29 -8.20
C GLU A 307 0.73 47.45 -9.10
N PHE A 308 -0.36 46.74 -8.80
CA PHE A 308 -1.56 46.72 -9.64
C PHE A 308 -2.78 47.34 -8.96
N LYS A 309 -3.39 46.63 -7.99
CA LYS A 309 -4.52 47.08 -7.17
C LYS A 309 -4.75 46.14 -5.99
N SER A 310 -5.35 46.63 -4.91
CA SER A 310 -5.61 45.87 -3.68
C SER A 310 -6.98 45.21 -3.59
N GLU A 311 -7.93 45.60 -4.44
CA GLU A 311 -9.32 45.13 -4.37
C GLU A 311 -9.51 43.74 -4.99
N ILE A 312 -10.17 42.85 -4.25
CA ILE A 312 -10.53 41.48 -4.65
C ILE A 312 -12.05 41.34 -4.54
N LYS A 313 -12.69 40.81 -5.59
CA LYS A 313 -14.12 40.50 -5.56
C LYS A 313 -14.32 39.02 -5.24
N ASP A 314 -15.06 38.73 -4.19
CA ASP A 314 -15.36 37.35 -3.81
C ASP A 314 -16.47 36.73 -4.66
N VAL A 315 -16.74 35.45 -4.42
CA VAL A 315 -17.76 34.66 -5.12
C VAL A 315 -19.20 35.16 -4.91
N PHE A 316 -19.44 36.00 -3.91
CA PHE A 316 -20.74 36.62 -3.61
C PHE A 316 -20.86 38.04 -4.18
N GLY A 317 -19.79 38.55 -4.75
CA GLY A 317 -19.70 39.88 -5.33
C GLY A 317 -19.30 40.98 -4.35
N GLN A 318 -19.01 40.65 -3.09
CA GLN A 318 -18.45 41.60 -2.14
C GLN A 318 -17.01 41.92 -2.51
N THR A 319 -16.64 43.19 -2.38
CA THR A 319 -15.28 43.68 -2.64
C THR A 319 -14.53 43.84 -1.34
N TRP A 320 -13.32 43.30 -1.29
CA TRP A 320 -12.41 43.28 -0.16
C TRP A 320 -11.12 44.00 -0.55
N ASP A 321 -10.54 44.78 0.35
CA ASP A 321 -9.21 45.36 0.17
C ASP A 321 -8.17 44.53 0.91
N LEU A 322 -7.15 44.06 0.17
CA LEU A 322 -6.13 43.18 0.71
C LEU A 322 -5.45 43.71 1.98
N PHE A 323 -5.20 45.02 2.06
CA PHE A 323 -4.49 45.62 3.19
C PHE A 323 -5.44 45.96 4.34
N LYS A 324 -6.57 46.60 4.06
CA LYS A 324 -7.53 47.01 5.10
C LYS A 324 -8.18 45.82 5.78
N ASP A 325 -8.54 44.81 5.00
CA ASP A 325 -9.18 43.60 5.50
C ASP A 325 -8.16 42.53 5.91
N ASN A 326 -6.86 42.80 5.80
CA ASN A 326 -5.76 41.90 6.17
C ASN A 326 -5.87 40.51 5.50
N ILE A 327 -6.20 40.49 4.21
CA ILE A 327 -6.29 39.25 3.43
C ILE A 327 -4.88 38.72 3.16
N ASN A 328 -4.64 37.46 3.50
CA ASN A 328 -3.33 36.81 3.34
C ASN A 328 -3.40 35.47 2.60
N MET A 329 -4.59 35.08 2.13
CA MET A 329 -4.79 33.91 1.29
C MET A 329 -6.02 34.10 0.38
N ILE A 330 -5.97 33.56 -0.83
CA ILE A 330 -7.05 33.60 -1.81
C ILE A 330 -7.35 32.16 -2.22
N LEU A 331 -8.61 31.75 -2.11
CA LEU A 331 -9.08 30.43 -2.53
C LEU A 331 -10.01 30.55 -3.73
N THR A 332 -10.07 29.50 -4.56
CA THR A 332 -11.06 29.38 -5.63
C THR A 332 -12.29 28.60 -5.15
N LYS A 333 -13.45 28.86 -5.74
CA LYS A 333 -14.72 28.20 -5.39
C LYS A 333 -14.67 26.69 -5.50
N SER A 334 -13.92 26.15 -6.46
CA SER A 334 -13.66 24.71 -6.60
C SER A 334 -13.05 24.10 -5.33
N GLN A 335 -12.35 24.87 -4.48
CA GLN A 335 -11.79 24.40 -3.20
C GLN A 335 -12.85 24.31 -2.08
N PHE A 336 -14.02 24.94 -2.23
CA PHE A 336 -15.12 24.90 -1.26
C PHE A 336 -16.17 23.83 -1.65
N LYS A 337 -15.90 22.57 -1.30
CA LYS A 337 -16.66 21.42 -1.80
C LYS A 337 -18.13 21.37 -1.35
N PHE A 338 -18.47 22.03 -0.25
CA PHE A 338 -19.85 22.16 0.25
C PHE A 338 -20.52 23.51 -0.09
N TYR A 339 -19.94 24.32 -0.98
CA TYR A 339 -20.49 25.63 -1.37
C TYR A 339 -21.98 25.56 -1.72
N LYS A 340 -22.38 24.59 -2.56
CA LYS A 340 -23.77 24.41 -2.99
C LYS A 340 -24.70 24.12 -1.81
N GLN A 341 -24.24 23.35 -0.82
CA GLN A 341 -25.02 23.00 0.37
C GLN A 341 -25.15 24.19 1.31
N TYR A 342 -24.10 24.97 1.53
CA TYR A 342 -24.22 26.22 2.30
C TYR A 342 -25.15 27.21 1.60
N LYS A 343 -25.01 27.39 0.29
CA LYS A 343 -25.91 28.24 -0.51
C LYS A 343 -27.38 27.81 -0.40
N ALA A 344 -27.64 26.50 -0.50
CA ALA A 344 -29.00 25.97 -0.42
C ALA A 344 -29.65 26.15 0.97
N ASN A 345 -28.87 26.02 2.06
CA ASN A 345 -29.40 26.08 3.43
C ASN A 345 -29.44 27.50 4.02
N PHE A 346 -28.55 28.40 3.59
CA PHE A 346 -28.39 29.72 4.21
C PHE A 346 -28.56 30.90 3.24
N GLY A 347 -28.70 30.63 1.94
CA GLY A 347 -28.66 31.65 0.90
C GLY A 347 -27.24 31.97 0.44
N GLU A 348 -27.11 32.59 -0.73
CA GLU A 348 -25.81 32.90 -1.35
C GLU A 348 -24.99 33.85 -0.46
N GLU A 349 -25.56 34.98 -0.06
CA GLU A 349 -24.85 36.02 0.73
C GLU A 349 -24.33 35.53 2.09
N LYS A 350 -24.98 34.53 2.71
CA LYS A 350 -24.62 34.04 4.04
C LYS A 350 -23.85 32.72 4.02
N ALA A 351 -23.65 32.11 2.85
CA ALA A 351 -23.08 30.77 2.74
C ALA A 351 -21.67 30.67 3.37
N PHE A 352 -20.76 31.57 2.97
CA PHE A 352 -19.41 31.58 3.52
C PHE A 352 -19.38 32.13 4.95
N LYS A 353 -20.13 33.20 5.24
CA LYS A 353 -20.18 33.77 6.58
C LYS A 353 -20.65 32.77 7.64
N THR A 354 -21.64 31.95 7.31
CA THR A 354 -22.12 30.86 8.19
C THR A 354 -21.05 29.82 8.43
N TRP A 355 -20.30 29.41 7.38
CA TRP A 355 -19.16 28.52 7.55
C TRP A 355 -18.11 29.14 8.46
N GLU A 356 -17.74 30.40 8.21
CA GLU A 356 -16.71 31.15 8.93
C GLU A 356 -17.05 31.28 10.42
N ASP A 357 -18.25 31.76 10.75
CA ASP A 357 -18.69 31.97 12.13
C ASP A 357 -18.70 30.65 12.91
N ASN A 358 -19.12 29.56 12.27
CA ASN A 358 -19.08 28.22 12.89
C ASN A 358 -17.66 27.64 12.95
N PHE A 359 -16.78 27.97 12.00
CA PHE A 359 -15.40 27.49 12.00
C PHE A 359 -14.64 28.03 13.22
N TYR A 360 -14.80 29.32 13.52
CA TYR A 360 -14.15 29.97 14.65
C TYR A 360 -14.83 29.73 16.00
N LYS A 361 -16.10 29.31 16.00
CA LYS A 361 -16.85 28.97 17.21
C LYS A 361 -16.26 27.75 17.93
N GLU A 362 -15.98 27.93 19.21
CA GLU A 362 -15.65 26.81 20.10
C GLU A 362 -16.91 25.99 20.41
N LEU A 363 -16.84 24.67 20.20
CA LEU A 363 -17.93 23.74 20.49
C LEU A 363 -17.39 22.59 21.33
N HIS A 364 -18.07 22.31 22.45
CA HIS A 364 -17.71 21.24 23.39
C HIS A 364 -16.23 21.29 23.84
N GLY A 365 -15.67 22.50 23.99
CA GLY A 365 -14.27 22.72 24.38
C GLY A 365 -13.26 22.59 23.24
N TYR A 366 -13.71 22.32 22.01
CA TYR A 366 -12.84 22.18 20.83
C TYR A 366 -12.99 23.37 19.88
N LYS A 367 -11.86 23.91 19.44
CA LYS A 367 -11.77 24.90 18.36
C LYS A 367 -11.21 24.24 17.11
N ARG A 368 -11.91 24.41 15.99
CA ARG A 368 -11.51 23.85 14.69
C ARG A 368 -10.21 24.49 14.20
N THR A 369 -9.44 23.75 13.42
CA THR A 369 -8.10 24.17 12.99
C THR A 369 -7.97 24.22 11.48
N PHE A 370 -7.15 25.14 10.96
CA PHE A 370 -6.67 25.08 9.59
C PHE A 370 -5.44 24.18 9.54
N ASN A 371 -5.38 23.25 8.59
CA ASN A 371 -4.37 22.20 8.62
C ASN A 371 -3.60 22.09 7.31
N ILE A 372 -2.30 21.87 7.39
CA ILE A 372 -1.45 21.48 6.26
C ILE A 372 -1.24 19.97 6.28
N SER A 373 -1.59 19.32 5.18
CA SER A 373 -1.45 17.87 4.99
C SER A 373 -0.17 17.49 4.25
N LYS A 374 0.25 18.31 3.29
CA LYS A 374 1.48 18.17 2.50
C LYS A 374 1.98 19.53 2.05
N TYR A 375 3.24 19.60 1.67
CA TYR A 375 3.91 20.77 1.13
C TYR A 375 5.03 20.31 0.18
N SER A 376 5.45 21.17 -0.76
CA SER A 376 6.49 20.84 -1.75
C SER A 376 7.84 20.47 -1.09
N GLU A 377 8.60 19.55 -1.71
CA GLU A 377 9.92 19.12 -1.21
C GLU A 377 11.01 20.17 -1.48
N LYS A 378 12.01 20.28 -0.59
CA LYS A 378 13.17 21.17 -0.76
C LYS A 378 14.11 20.74 -1.89
N ASN A 379 14.34 19.43 -2.02
CA ASN A 379 15.37 18.86 -2.89
C ASN A 379 14.78 17.80 -3.79
N LEU A 380 14.74 18.07 -5.08
CA LEU A 380 14.28 17.13 -6.09
C LEU A 380 15.36 16.10 -6.45
N LYS A 381 14.93 14.91 -6.84
CA LYS A 381 15.83 13.87 -7.35
C LYS A 381 16.21 14.18 -8.80
N HIS A 382 17.37 13.68 -9.24
CA HIS A 382 17.77 13.75 -10.66
C HIS A 382 17.41 12.50 -11.45
N GLU A 383 16.91 11.46 -10.78
CA GLU A 383 16.50 10.21 -11.38
C GLU A 383 15.15 9.76 -10.83
N ALA A 384 14.27 9.36 -11.75
CA ALA A 384 12.99 8.75 -11.43
C ALA A 384 12.97 7.30 -11.89
N LEU A 385 12.22 6.46 -11.17
CA LEU A 385 11.90 5.10 -11.62
C LEU A 385 10.56 5.17 -12.35
N LEU A 386 10.61 5.11 -13.67
CA LEU A 386 9.45 5.05 -14.55
C LEU A 386 8.77 3.69 -14.44
N SER A 387 7.44 3.64 -14.52
CA SER A 387 6.69 2.38 -14.61
C SER A 387 6.54 1.94 -16.07
N TYR A 388 5.99 0.75 -16.32
CA TYR A 388 5.81 0.24 -17.68
C TYR A 388 4.75 1.03 -18.48
N GLN A 389 3.87 1.74 -17.80
CA GLN A 389 2.67 2.31 -18.38
C GLN A 389 2.93 3.36 -19.48
N PRO A 390 3.87 4.31 -19.33
CA PRO A 390 4.18 5.26 -20.40
C PRO A 390 5.01 4.60 -21.52
N ILE A 391 5.79 3.57 -21.18
CA ILE A 391 6.61 2.86 -22.17
C ILE A 391 5.72 2.02 -23.11
N GLN A 392 4.67 1.38 -22.58
CA GLN A 392 3.79 0.50 -23.36
C GLN A 392 2.98 1.27 -24.43
N SER A 393 2.78 2.58 -24.23
CA SER A 393 1.98 3.45 -25.10
C SER A 393 2.77 4.08 -26.26
N LEU A 394 4.08 3.85 -26.31
CA LEU A 394 4.97 4.33 -27.36
C LEU A 394 5.51 3.14 -28.16
N GLU A 395 5.55 3.27 -29.47
CA GLU A 395 6.29 2.36 -30.34
C GLU A 395 7.79 2.64 -30.23
N LEU A 396 8.56 1.67 -29.76
CA LEU A 396 10.01 1.79 -29.58
C LEU A 396 10.74 0.81 -30.49
N SER A 397 11.80 1.27 -31.16
CA SER A 397 12.74 0.37 -31.83
C SER A 397 13.59 -0.40 -30.81
N ASP A 398 14.28 -1.46 -31.24
CA ASP A 398 15.19 -2.19 -30.35
C ASP A 398 16.37 -1.32 -29.86
N ASN A 399 16.79 -0.35 -30.68
CA ASN A 399 17.78 0.65 -30.28
C ASN A 399 17.23 1.62 -29.23
N ASP A 400 15.97 2.02 -29.36
CA ASP A 400 15.28 2.84 -28.34
C ASP A 400 15.18 2.09 -27.01
N ILE A 401 14.77 0.82 -27.04
CA ILE A 401 14.72 -0.05 -25.85
C ILE A 401 16.10 -0.14 -25.20
N LYS A 402 17.16 -0.38 -26.00
CA LYS A 402 18.55 -0.42 -25.52
C LYS A 402 18.96 0.89 -24.84
N ASN A 403 18.72 2.02 -25.50
CA ASN A 403 19.10 3.35 -24.98
C ASN A 403 18.37 3.66 -23.67
N LEU A 404 17.06 3.47 -23.66
CA LEU A 404 16.19 3.69 -22.51
C LEU A 404 16.56 2.79 -21.32
N CYS A 405 16.92 1.52 -21.57
CA CYS A 405 17.31 0.58 -20.52
C CYS A 405 18.77 0.74 -20.05
N SER A 406 19.64 1.36 -20.85
CA SER A 406 21.09 1.41 -20.62
C SER A 406 21.47 1.93 -19.23
N ARG A 407 20.78 2.96 -18.74
CA ARG A 407 20.98 3.55 -17.41
C ARG A 407 20.66 2.55 -16.30
N THR A 408 19.57 1.81 -16.47
CA THR A 408 19.12 0.79 -15.53
C THR A 408 20.09 -0.39 -15.49
N VAL A 409 20.52 -0.88 -16.66
CA VAL A 409 21.51 -1.97 -16.79
C VAL A 409 22.83 -1.60 -16.09
N LYS A 410 23.37 -0.41 -16.38
CA LYS A 410 24.57 0.12 -15.71
C LYS A 410 24.40 0.17 -14.19
N LYS A 411 23.23 0.60 -13.71
CA LYS A 411 22.94 0.66 -12.27
C LYS A 411 22.85 -0.72 -11.63
N ILE A 412 22.22 -1.70 -12.28
CA ILE A 412 22.21 -3.11 -11.82
C ILE A 412 23.63 -3.64 -11.72
N LYS A 413 24.47 -3.42 -12.75
CA LYS A 413 25.88 -3.86 -12.73
C LYS A 413 26.62 -3.25 -11.54
N LYS A 414 26.60 -1.92 -11.39
CA LYS A 414 27.25 -1.20 -10.28
C LYS A 414 26.85 -1.69 -8.90
N ILE A 415 25.55 -1.78 -8.61
CA ILE A 415 25.08 -2.23 -7.28
C ILE A 415 25.36 -3.71 -7.01
N SER A 416 25.65 -4.50 -8.06
CA SER A 416 25.96 -5.91 -7.92
C SER A 416 27.46 -6.17 -7.77
N THR A 417 28.32 -5.22 -8.17
CA THR A 417 29.79 -5.33 -8.11
C THR A 417 30.42 -4.49 -7.00
N ASP A 418 29.74 -3.45 -6.52
CA ASP A 418 30.29 -2.49 -5.55
C ASP A 418 29.33 -2.28 -4.36
N VAL A 419 29.83 -2.58 -3.16
CA VAL A 419 29.08 -2.44 -1.90
C VAL A 419 28.72 -0.98 -1.58
N ASN A 420 29.57 -0.01 -1.95
CA ASN A 420 29.29 1.41 -1.75
C ASN A 420 28.20 1.88 -2.70
N GLU A 421 28.23 1.45 -3.98
CA GLU A 421 27.15 1.74 -4.92
C GLU A 421 25.82 1.11 -4.46
N PHE A 422 25.85 -0.11 -3.91
CA PHE A 422 24.68 -0.72 -3.28
C PHE A 422 24.17 0.09 -2.07
N LEU A 423 25.05 0.50 -1.16
CA LEU A 423 24.69 1.31 0.01
C LEU A 423 24.12 2.68 -0.39
N LYS A 424 24.68 3.31 -1.43
CA LYS A 424 24.14 4.53 -2.05
C LYS A 424 22.74 4.31 -2.63
N TYR A 425 22.53 3.20 -3.34
CA TYR A 425 21.21 2.78 -3.84
C TYR A 425 20.19 2.56 -2.71
N ARG A 426 20.61 2.03 -1.55
CA ARG A 426 19.75 1.87 -0.37
C ARG A 426 19.56 3.17 0.42
N GLY A 427 20.27 4.25 0.06
CA GLY A 427 20.18 5.56 0.69
C GLY A 427 21.01 5.72 1.96
N VAL A 428 22.01 4.87 2.18
CA VAL A 428 22.84 4.86 3.41
C VAL A 428 23.94 5.92 3.37
N ILE A 429 24.62 6.07 2.25
CA ILE A 429 25.78 6.99 2.12
C ILE A 429 25.34 8.47 1.97
N ASN A 430 24.05 8.73 1.77
CA ASN A 430 23.50 10.09 1.58
C ASN A 430 22.50 10.49 2.68
N SER A 431 22.46 9.78 3.81
CA SER A 431 21.54 10.13 4.89
C SER A 431 22.17 11.09 5.89
N GLN A 432 21.44 12.17 6.22
CA GLN A 432 21.77 13.01 7.37
C GLN A 432 21.34 12.32 8.68
N GLU A 433 22.22 12.36 9.67
CA GLU A 433 21.95 11.95 11.06
C GLU A 433 21.63 13.21 11.89
N ASN A 434 20.70 13.11 12.84
CA ASN A 434 20.51 14.14 13.86
C ASN A 434 21.59 14.02 14.96
N GLU A 435 21.58 14.94 15.93
CA GLU A 435 22.58 15.03 17.01
C GLU A 435 22.71 13.77 17.89
N ILE A 436 21.69 12.91 17.91
CA ILE A 436 21.67 11.64 18.64
C ILE A 436 21.99 10.41 17.76
N GLY A 437 22.39 10.61 16.51
CA GLY A 437 22.77 9.54 15.56
C GLY A 437 21.59 8.82 14.90
N GLU A 438 20.38 9.41 14.95
CA GLU A 438 19.21 8.89 14.25
C GLU A 438 19.08 9.52 12.86
N LEU A 439 18.69 8.69 11.88
CA LEU A 439 18.59 9.11 10.49
C LEU A 439 17.35 9.99 10.26
N ILE A 440 17.50 11.06 9.48
CA ILE A 440 16.43 11.98 9.07
C ILE A 440 15.58 11.42 7.89
N CYS A 441 15.95 10.27 7.32
CA CYS A 441 15.28 9.71 6.13
C CYS A 441 13.94 8.99 6.44
N GLN A 442 12.90 9.32 5.65
CA GLN A 442 11.55 8.71 5.70
C GLN A 442 11.53 7.18 5.44
N LYS A 443 12.59 6.59 4.87
CA LYS A 443 12.74 5.13 4.73
C LYS A 443 13.65 4.60 5.84
N ARG A 444 13.09 3.75 6.71
CA ARG A 444 13.84 3.01 7.73
C ARG A 444 14.97 2.19 7.07
N ILE A 445 16.20 2.70 7.16
CA ILE A 445 17.38 1.96 6.72
C ILE A 445 17.63 0.83 7.73
N PRO A 446 17.73 -0.44 7.28
CA PRO A 446 18.04 -1.54 8.16
C PRO A 446 19.39 -1.35 8.89
N PRO A 447 19.48 -1.62 10.20
CA PRO A 447 20.70 -1.38 10.97
C PRO A 447 21.95 -2.08 10.42
N TYR A 448 21.81 -3.26 9.83
CA TYR A 448 22.92 -3.99 9.24
C TYR A 448 23.55 -3.29 8.02
N TYR A 449 22.80 -2.49 7.25
CA TYR A 449 23.40 -1.68 6.19
C TYR A 449 24.13 -0.45 6.73
N LYS A 450 23.67 0.11 7.86
CA LYS A 450 24.43 1.14 8.55
C LYS A 450 25.75 0.57 9.04
N ALA A 451 25.71 -0.57 9.72
CA ALA A 451 26.91 -1.26 10.18
C ALA A 451 27.88 -1.59 9.04
N LEU A 452 27.36 -2.09 7.90
CA LEU A 452 28.15 -2.34 6.69
C LEU A 452 28.78 -1.06 6.11
N ASN A 453 28.14 0.10 6.28
CA ASN A 453 28.74 1.36 5.86
C ASN A 453 29.98 1.72 6.68
N GLU A 454 29.97 1.39 7.96
CA GLU A 454 31.05 1.66 8.91
C GLU A 454 32.17 0.61 8.84
N ASN A 455 31.82 -0.68 8.71
CA ASN A 455 32.77 -1.77 8.56
C ASN A 455 32.42 -2.62 7.33
N LYS A 456 33.27 -2.53 6.29
CA LYS A 456 33.07 -3.22 5.02
C LYS A 456 33.30 -4.73 5.12
N ASP A 457 34.02 -5.22 6.14
CA ASP A 457 34.23 -6.65 6.35
C ASP A 457 32.93 -7.39 6.64
N LEU A 458 31.89 -6.69 7.11
CA LEU A 458 30.54 -7.24 7.24
C LEU A 458 29.95 -7.69 5.89
N PHE A 459 30.54 -7.32 4.75
CA PHE A 459 30.17 -7.86 3.45
C PHE A 459 30.42 -9.37 3.36
N TYR A 460 31.36 -9.93 4.12
CA TYR A 460 31.62 -11.38 4.17
C TYR A 460 30.63 -12.14 5.07
N ASP A 461 29.76 -11.44 5.80
CA ASP A 461 28.69 -12.09 6.55
C ASP A 461 27.59 -12.63 5.61
N ASP A 462 27.36 -13.95 5.68
CA ASP A 462 26.36 -14.64 4.83
C ASP A 462 24.96 -14.04 4.90
N TYR A 463 24.54 -13.57 6.09
CA TYR A 463 23.21 -12.99 6.25
C TYR A 463 23.12 -11.63 5.55
N ILE A 464 24.14 -10.77 5.70
CA ILE A 464 24.23 -9.49 5.01
C ILE A 464 24.32 -9.71 3.49
N GLN A 465 25.17 -10.63 3.02
CA GLN A 465 25.21 -10.99 1.60
C GLN A 465 23.85 -11.45 1.08
N GLN A 466 23.14 -12.28 1.84
CA GLN A 466 21.81 -12.73 1.45
C GLN A 466 20.81 -11.56 1.37
N LYS A 467 20.84 -10.61 2.33
CA LYS A 467 19.98 -9.41 2.26
C LYS A 467 20.31 -8.51 1.07
N ILE A 468 21.60 -8.34 0.75
CA ILE A 468 22.04 -7.62 -0.46
C ILE A 468 21.52 -8.32 -1.72
N LYS A 469 21.73 -9.64 -1.84
CA LYS A 469 21.24 -10.46 -2.96
C LYS A 469 19.72 -10.38 -3.10
N ASP A 470 18.97 -10.44 -2.01
CA ASP A 470 17.51 -10.35 -2.00
C ASP A 470 17.01 -8.97 -2.47
N ASP A 471 17.64 -7.88 -2.00
CA ASP A 471 17.30 -6.51 -2.41
C ASP A 471 17.60 -6.28 -3.91
N ILE A 472 18.76 -6.76 -4.39
CA ILE A 472 19.14 -6.68 -5.82
C ILE A 472 18.22 -7.53 -6.68
N LYS A 473 17.93 -8.78 -6.27
CA LYS A 473 16.96 -9.66 -6.96
C LYS A 473 15.58 -9.03 -7.00
N GLY A 474 15.16 -8.40 -5.90
CA GLY A 474 13.92 -7.63 -5.83
C GLY A 474 13.91 -6.47 -6.81
N PHE A 475 15.04 -5.79 -7.03
CA PHE A 475 15.17 -4.73 -8.02
C PHE A 475 15.15 -5.27 -9.46
N LYS A 476 15.95 -6.28 -9.78
CA LYS A 476 15.93 -7.00 -11.07
C LYS A 476 14.51 -7.44 -11.46
N LYS A 477 13.76 -8.01 -10.52
CA LYS A 477 12.36 -8.38 -10.77
C LYS A 477 11.46 -7.19 -11.10
N ARG A 478 11.72 -6.00 -10.54
CA ARG A 478 10.97 -4.78 -10.88
C ARG A 478 11.31 -4.30 -12.29
N THR A 479 12.56 -4.41 -12.72
CA THR A 479 12.95 -4.00 -14.09
C THR A 479 12.34 -4.90 -15.15
N LEU A 480 12.21 -6.21 -14.87
CA LEU A 480 11.56 -7.19 -15.75
C LEU A 480 10.05 -6.93 -15.96
N LYS A 481 9.39 -6.17 -15.08
CA LYS A 481 8.01 -5.71 -15.29
C LYS A 481 7.93 -4.27 -15.83
N GLY A 482 9.03 -3.75 -16.39
CA GLY A 482 9.09 -2.41 -17.00
C GLY A 482 9.33 -1.26 -16.03
N CYS A 483 9.91 -1.49 -14.84
CA CYS A 483 10.34 -0.38 -13.99
C CYS A 483 11.79 0.03 -14.28
N ILE A 484 12.02 1.13 -14.97
CA ILE A 484 13.35 1.57 -15.44
C ILE A 484 13.71 2.97 -14.94
N PHE A 485 15.01 3.25 -14.79
CA PHE A 485 15.50 4.57 -14.40
C PHE A 485 15.62 5.50 -15.59
N VAL A 486 15.04 6.70 -15.47
CA VAL A 486 15.13 7.81 -16.42
C VAL A 486 15.62 9.08 -15.71
N PRO A 487 16.30 10.00 -16.40
CA PRO A 487 16.59 11.32 -15.85
C PRO A 487 15.30 12.11 -15.62
N GLY A 488 15.10 12.63 -14.40
CA GLY A 488 13.86 13.33 -14.05
C GLY A 488 13.40 13.08 -12.61
N ASN A 489 12.22 13.60 -12.29
CA ASN A 489 11.63 13.54 -10.96
C ASN A 489 10.11 13.68 -11.00
N TYR A 490 9.49 13.39 -9.85
CA TYR A 490 8.10 13.76 -9.59
C TYR A 490 8.09 15.15 -8.99
N GLN A 491 7.22 16.01 -9.51
CA GLN A 491 7.03 17.38 -9.07
C GLN A 491 5.54 17.68 -8.93
N THR A 492 5.20 18.65 -8.08
CA THR A 492 3.84 19.17 -7.97
C THR A 492 3.43 19.84 -9.28
N LEU A 493 2.21 19.58 -9.76
CA LEU A 493 1.64 20.34 -10.87
C LEU A 493 1.14 21.68 -10.34
N ILE A 494 1.57 22.78 -10.96
CA ILE A 494 1.29 24.14 -10.50
C ILE A 494 0.62 24.91 -11.66
N PRO A 495 -0.48 25.64 -11.44
CA PRO A 495 -1.07 26.44 -12.49
C PRO A 495 -0.24 27.71 -12.71
N ASP A 496 -0.56 28.48 -13.76
CA ASP A 496 0.00 29.82 -13.91
C ASP A 496 -0.44 30.74 -12.74
N VAL A 497 0.38 30.81 -11.67
CA VAL A 497 0.08 31.57 -10.45
C VAL A 497 -0.06 33.08 -10.69
N PHE A 498 0.61 33.60 -11.72
CA PHE A 498 0.48 35.00 -12.11
C PHE A 498 -0.88 35.24 -12.78
N ALA A 499 -1.33 34.33 -13.64
CA ALA A 499 -2.67 34.40 -14.22
C ALA A 499 -3.77 34.28 -13.15
N LEU A 500 -3.59 33.38 -12.16
CA LEU A 500 -4.51 33.26 -11.04
C LEU A 500 -4.60 34.56 -10.22
N ALA A 501 -3.46 35.21 -9.95
CA ALA A 501 -3.43 36.51 -9.29
C ALA A 501 -4.14 37.58 -10.13
N GLN A 502 -3.84 37.68 -11.43
CA GLN A 502 -4.54 38.62 -12.31
C GLN A 502 -6.05 38.45 -12.25
N TYR A 503 -6.53 37.21 -12.30
CA TYR A 503 -7.96 36.92 -12.19
C TYR A 503 -8.53 37.33 -10.83
N ALA A 504 -7.86 36.98 -9.73
CA ALA A 504 -8.30 37.31 -8.37
C ALA A 504 -8.48 38.82 -8.15
N PHE A 505 -7.58 39.64 -8.70
CA PHE A 505 -7.65 41.10 -8.60
C PHE A 505 -8.49 41.75 -9.71
N GLY A 506 -9.20 40.97 -10.54
CA GLY A 506 -10.05 41.49 -11.61
C GLY A 506 -9.29 42.22 -12.72
N LEU A 507 -8.04 41.81 -12.98
CA LEU A 507 -7.22 42.31 -14.08
C LEU A 507 -7.43 41.48 -15.34
N LYS A 508 -6.95 41.99 -16.49
CA LYS A 508 -6.89 41.20 -17.73
C LYS A 508 -5.94 40.01 -17.52
N VAL A 509 -6.50 38.81 -17.62
CA VAL A 509 -5.76 37.55 -17.43
C VAL A 509 -4.91 37.25 -18.68
N THR A 510 -3.60 37.47 -18.57
CA THR A 510 -2.61 37.22 -19.64
C THR A 510 -1.64 36.10 -19.30
N GLY A 511 -1.46 35.77 -18.02
CA GLY A 511 -0.45 34.81 -17.58
C GLY A 511 0.98 35.20 -17.95
N GLY A 512 1.92 34.31 -17.65
CA GLY A 512 3.34 34.45 -17.99
C GLY A 512 3.87 33.36 -18.93
N LEU A 513 3.07 32.33 -19.21
CA LEU A 513 3.45 31.20 -20.08
C LEU A 513 2.65 31.20 -21.39
N LYS A 514 3.26 30.70 -22.46
CA LYS A 514 2.60 30.45 -23.76
C LYS A 514 2.10 29.00 -23.82
N ALA A 515 1.24 28.67 -24.78
CA ALA A 515 0.85 27.28 -25.02
C ALA A 515 2.06 26.38 -25.29
N ASN A 516 2.02 25.14 -24.79
CA ASN A 516 3.07 24.11 -24.87
C ASN A 516 4.41 24.51 -24.20
N THR A 517 4.37 25.41 -23.21
CA THR A 517 5.54 25.81 -22.42
C THR A 517 5.31 25.61 -20.94
N VAL A 518 6.38 25.31 -20.21
CA VAL A 518 6.36 25.17 -18.74
C VAL A 518 7.54 25.88 -18.12
N TYR A 519 7.36 26.36 -16.89
CA TYR A 519 8.46 26.81 -16.03
C TYR A 519 8.68 25.79 -14.90
N SER A 520 9.94 25.49 -14.62
CA SER A 520 10.38 24.68 -13.48
C SER A 520 11.82 25.06 -13.18
N GLU A 521 12.07 25.60 -11.98
CA GLU A 521 13.41 26.03 -11.57
C GLU A 521 14.43 24.89 -11.72
N TYR A 522 14.08 23.68 -11.28
CA TYR A 522 14.90 22.48 -11.45
C TYR A 522 15.36 22.26 -12.90
N TRP A 523 14.44 22.36 -13.86
CA TRP A 523 14.75 22.12 -15.28
C TRP A 523 15.56 23.26 -15.90
N VAL A 524 15.29 24.50 -15.49
CA VAL A 524 16.12 25.66 -15.87
C VAL A 524 17.56 25.47 -15.37
N ASP A 525 17.73 25.06 -14.12
CA ASP A 525 19.03 24.78 -13.51
C ASP A 525 19.75 23.62 -14.18
N GLU A 526 19.06 22.51 -14.46
CA GLU A 526 19.62 21.37 -15.19
C GLU A 526 20.11 21.79 -16.58
N TYR A 527 19.36 22.64 -17.29
CA TYR A 527 19.78 23.17 -18.58
C TYR A 527 21.02 24.08 -18.48
N ILE A 528 21.04 24.99 -17.50
CA ILE A 528 22.20 25.87 -17.24
C ILE A 528 23.44 25.03 -16.88
N ASN A 529 23.28 24.02 -16.02
CA ASN A 529 24.35 23.11 -15.59
C ASN A 529 24.88 22.28 -16.76
N PHE A 530 24.00 21.77 -17.62
CA PHE A 530 24.40 21.08 -18.85
C PHE A 530 25.21 22.00 -19.77
N PHE A 531 24.74 23.22 -19.99
CA PHE A 531 25.42 24.19 -20.85
C PHE A 531 26.78 24.60 -20.26
N ALA A 532 26.87 24.80 -18.95
CA ALA A 532 28.12 25.11 -18.24
C ALA A 532 29.14 23.97 -18.34
N LYS A 533 28.71 22.71 -18.17
CA LYS A 533 29.59 21.53 -18.36
C LYS A 533 30.14 21.46 -19.79
N LYS A 534 29.29 21.70 -20.79
CA LYS A 534 29.69 21.74 -22.21
C LYS A 534 30.68 22.87 -22.52
N LEU A 535 30.54 24.01 -21.84
CA LEU A 535 31.50 25.12 -21.93
C LEU A 535 32.85 24.74 -21.32
N ASN A 536 32.85 24.11 -20.15
CA ASN A 536 34.07 23.67 -19.46
C ASN A 536 34.84 22.60 -20.25
N SER A 537 34.17 21.59 -20.81
CA SER A 537 34.83 20.56 -21.63
C SER A 537 35.50 21.16 -22.88
N LYS A 538 34.91 22.23 -23.44
CA LYS A 538 35.53 22.96 -24.54
C LYS A 538 36.74 23.79 -24.12
N LYS A 539 36.71 24.38 -22.92
CA LYS A 539 37.86 25.09 -22.34
C LYS A 539 39.09 24.18 -22.22
N GLU A 540 38.88 22.92 -21.85
CA GLU A 540 39.96 21.92 -21.77
C GLU A 540 40.53 21.58 -23.16
N ASN A 541 39.68 21.53 -24.19
CA ASN A 541 40.07 21.29 -25.59
C ASN A 541 40.67 22.52 -26.29
N MET A 542 40.59 23.73 -25.70
CA MET A 542 41.15 24.97 -26.26
C MET A 542 42.68 25.04 -26.28
N LYS A 543 43.40 24.00 -25.80
CA LYS A 543 44.85 23.85 -26.01
C LYS A 543 45.25 23.67 -27.48
N CYS A 544 44.29 23.48 -28.40
CA CYS A 544 44.53 23.33 -29.84
C CYS A 544 43.81 24.43 -30.65
N GLY A 545 44.31 25.68 -30.57
CA GLY A 545 44.21 26.77 -31.56
C GLY A 545 42.89 27.27 -32.19
N TYR A 546 41.78 26.53 -32.19
CA TYR A 546 40.72 26.73 -33.21
C TYR A 546 39.30 27.11 -32.68
N ASP A 547 39.08 27.47 -31.41
CA ASP A 547 37.69 27.73 -30.92
C ASP A 547 37.51 28.84 -29.85
N TYR A 548 38.36 29.88 -29.79
CA TYR A 548 38.26 30.95 -28.76
C TYR A 548 37.01 31.84 -28.91
N ASN A 549 36.66 32.26 -30.12
CA ASN A 549 35.49 33.12 -30.36
C ASN A 549 34.16 32.40 -30.06
N LYS A 550 34.07 31.11 -30.39
CA LYS A 550 32.89 30.28 -30.06
C LYS A 550 32.77 30.07 -28.55
N TYR A 551 33.90 29.92 -27.85
CA TYR A 551 33.93 29.86 -26.40
C TYR A 551 33.42 31.16 -25.76
N LEU A 552 33.87 32.33 -26.22
CA LEU A 552 33.38 33.63 -25.72
C LEU A 552 31.88 33.80 -25.97
N SER A 553 31.40 33.45 -27.17
CA SER A 553 29.97 33.47 -27.50
C SER A 553 29.14 32.55 -26.60
N MET A 554 29.63 31.34 -26.34
CA MET A 554 28.99 30.42 -25.40
C MET A 554 29.03 30.95 -23.95
N LYS A 555 30.14 31.54 -23.52
CA LYS A 555 30.25 32.16 -22.18
C LYS A 555 29.25 33.31 -22.00
N GLU A 556 29.11 34.17 -23.00
CA GLU A 556 28.13 35.25 -23.01
C GLU A 556 26.69 34.71 -23.01
N LYS A 557 26.42 33.65 -23.77
CA LYS A 557 25.13 32.95 -23.73
C LYS A 557 24.82 32.38 -22.34
N LEU A 558 25.80 31.77 -21.67
CA LEU A 558 25.64 31.26 -20.31
C LEU A 558 25.34 32.38 -19.31
N ARG A 559 26.00 33.53 -19.44
CA ARG A 559 25.70 34.73 -18.64
C ARG A 559 24.27 35.19 -18.84
N LYS A 560 23.83 35.34 -20.10
CA LYS A 560 22.45 35.72 -20.44
C LYS A 560 21.41 34.70 -19.97
N LEU A 561 21.74 33.41 -19.94
CA LEU A 561 20.86 32.37 -19.38
C LEU A 561 20.69 32.53 -17.87
N ARG A 562 21.78 32.74 -17.14
CA ARG A 562 21.77 32.98 -15.68
C ARG A 562 21.04 34.27 -15.30
N ASP A 563 21.19 35.31 -16.11
CA ASP A 563 20.50 36.60 -15.92
C ASP A 563 19.02 36.55 -16.32
N GLY A 564 18.47 35.41 -16.75
CA GLY A 564 17.08 35.31 -17.20
C GLY A 564 16.75 36.03 -18.52
N LYS A 565 17.78 36.50 -19.25
CA LYS A 565 17.62 37.26 -20.51
C LYS A 565 17.25 36.39 -21.71
N ILE A 566 17.50 35.08 -21.62
CA ILE A 566 17.04 34.09 -22.60
C ILE A 566 15.83 33.37 -21.99
N LYS A 567 14.65 33.65 -22.55
CA LYS A 567 13.36 33.16 -22.03
C LYS A 567 13.04 31.75 -22.50
N GLU A 568 13.19 31.45 -23.79
CA GLU A 568 12.94 30.09 -24.31
C GLU A 568 14.23 29.27 -24.28
N LEU A 569 14.20 28.13 -23.59
CA LEU A 569 15.32 27.20 -23.53
C LEU A 569 15.15 26.15 -24.62
N ASN A 570 16.22 25.76 -25.29
CA ASN A 570 16.17 24.65 -26.25
C ASN A 570 16.22 23.30 -25.51
N MET A 571 15.26 23.10 -24.59
CA MET A 571 15.09 21.89 -23.82
C MET A 571 13.62 21.50 -23.83
N LYS A 572 13.37 20.28 -24.29
CA LYS A 572 12.06 19.65 -24.18
C LYS A 572 12.08 18.64 -23.06
N ILE A 573 10.97 18.59 -22.33
CA ILE A 573 10.69 17.57 -21.34
C ILE A 573 9.34 16.95 -21.66
N ASP A 574 9.13 15.74 -21.19
CA ASP A 574 7.85 15.06 -21.27
C ASP A 574 7.21 15.03 -19.88
N VAL A 575 5.92 15.37 -19.82
CA VAL A 575 5.13 15.45 -18.59
C VAL A 575 4.14 14.29 -18.56
N ILE A 576 4.21 13.50 -17.48
CA ILE A 576 3.51 12.22 -17.34
C ILE A 576 2.80 12.17 -15.99
N ARG A 577 1.49 11.94 -15.99
CA ARG A 577 0.72 11.62 -14.76
C ARG A 577 0.36 10.14 -14.74
N PHE A 578 0.17 9.59 -13.53
CA PHE A 578 -0.26 8.20 -13.34
C PHE A 578 -1.68 8.13 -12.77
N PRO A 579 -2.51 7.17 -13.20
CA PRO A 579 -2.20 6.11 -14.15
C PRO A 579 -2.12 6.63 -15.60
N HIS A 580 -1.11 6.15 -16.34
CA HIS A 580 -0.95 6.43 -17.78
C HIS A 580 -1.48 5.22 -18.56
N VAL A 581 -2.48 5.38 -19.40
CA VAL A 581 -3.20 4.26 -20.02
C VAL A 581 -3.47 4.42 -21.52
N SER A 582 -3.50 5.63 -22.10
CA SER A 582 -3.90 5.81 -23.51
C SER A 582 -2.89 6.50 -24.41
N ASN A 583 -1.63 6.68 -23.94
CA ASN A 583 -0.62 7.57 -24.53
C ASN A 583 -0.89 9.03 -24.18
N GLU A 584 -0.92 9.35 -22.88
CA GLU A 584 -1.10 10.70 -22.34
C GLU A 584 0.24 11.46 -22.23
N HIS A 585 1.19 11.21 -23.14
CA HIS A 585 2.48 11.88 -23.11
C HIS A 585 2.32 13.33 -23.58
N PHE A 586 2.77 14.30 -22.79
CA PHE A 586 2.66 15.72 -23.14
C PHE A 586 4.04 16.40 -23.18
N PRO A 587 4.73 16.38 -24.34
CA PRO A 587 6.02 17.03 -24.51
C PRO A 587 5.89 18.56 -24.53
N VAL A 588 6.67 19.24 -23.69
CA VAL A 588 6.65 20.71 -23.51
C VAL A 588 8.05 21.30 -23.58
N THR A 589 8.12 22.57 -23.95
CA THR A 589 9.36 23.34 -23.94
C THR A 589 9.54 24.03 -22.59
N VAL A 590 10.72 23.90 -21.99
CA VAL A 590 11.04 24.59 -20.75
C VAL A 590 11.40 26.05 -21.05
N VAL A 591 10.82 26.97 -20.29
CA VAL A 591 11.17 28.39 -20.33
C VAL A 591 11.84 28.82 -19.03
N ASN A 592 12.66 29.85 -19.12
CA ASN A 592 13.23 30.53 -17.97
C ASN A 592 12.13 31.31 -17.22
N GLN A 593 12.43 31.76 -16.01
CA GLN A 593 11.49 32.48 -15.15
C GLN A 593 10.82 33.62 -15.93
N PRO A 594 9.48 33.58 -16.14
CA PRO A 594 8.81 34.56 -16.99
C PRO A 594 8.90 35.98 -16.44
N ASN A 595 8.61 36.13 -15.14
CA ASN A 595 8.67 37.39 -14.39
C ASN A 595 8.93 37.12 -12.89
N ASP A 596 9.06 38.17 -12.09
CA ASP A 596 9.40 38.08 -10.65
C ASP A 596 8.36 37.33 -9.79
N TYR A 597 7.13 37.17 -10.26
CA TYR A 597 6.06 36.52 -9.49
C TYR A 597 6.19 34.99 -9.42
N TYR A 598 7.06 34.40 -10.24
CA TYR A 598 7.36 32.97 -10.19
C TYR A 598 8.53 32.62 -9.25
N LYS A 599 9.17 33.61 -8.61
CA LYS A 599 10.39 33.41 -7.78
C LYS A 599 10.22 32.45 -6.59
N TYR A 600 8.97 32.18 -6.16
CA TYR A 600 8.67 31.23 -5.09
C TYR A 600 8.30 29.84 -5.60
N MET A 601 8.20 29.66 -6.92
CA MET A 601 7.95 28.36 -7.56
C MET A 601 9.27 27.59 -7.73
N THR A 602 9.94 27.35 -6.61
CA THR A 602 11.26 26.69 -6.53
C THR A 602 11.19 25.16 -6.72
N GLU A 603 9.99 24.62 -6.57
CA GLU A 603 9.61 23.23 -6.82
C GLU A 603 8.30 23.24 -7.58
N GLY A 604 8.17 22.38 -8.59
CA GLY A 604 6.93 22.18 -9.34
C GLY A 604 7.10 22.34 -10.85
N ILE A 605 6.12 21.85 -11.59
CA ILE A 605 5.92 22.14 -13.02
C ILE A 605 4.80 23.17 -13.14
N VAL A 606 5.17 24.42 -13.41
CA VAL A 606 4.22 25.50 -13.68
C VAL A 606 3.73 25.38 -15.12
N THR A 607 2.43 25.18 -15.29
CA THR A 607 1.78 24.91 -16.57
C THR A 607 1.15 26.15 -17.17
N SER A 608 1.00 26.12 -18.49
CA SER A 608 0.30 27.17 -19.24
C SER A 608 -1.21 27.06 -19.06
N MET A 609 -1.90 28.20 -19.04
CA MET A 609 -3.37 28.25 -19.14
C MET A 609 -3.89 28.21 -20.59
N TYR A 610 -3.00 28.10 -21.58
CA TYR A 610 -3.32 28.22 -23.00
C TYR A 610 -3.36 26.89 -23.76
N ASP A 611 -3.17 25.77 -23.07
CA ASP A 611 -3.17 24.45 -23.69
C ASP A 611 -3.93 23.41 -22.86
N SER A 612 -4.10 22.23 -23.43
CA SER A 612 -4.86 21.14 -22.83
C SER A 612 -4.04 20.24 -21.89
N LEU A 613 -2.82 20.62 -21.46
CA LEU A 613 -1.90 19.74 -20.72
C LEU A 613 -2.57 18.99 -19.57
N ALA A 614 -3.21 19.72 -18.65
CA ALA A 614 -3.85 19.12 -17.47
C ALA A 614 -4.94 18.11 -17.86
N LEU A 615 -5.77 18.44 -18.86
CA LEU A 615 -6.80 17.56 -19.39
C LEU A 615 -6.18 16.32 -20.07
N HIS A 616 -5.13 16.53 -20.87
CA HIS A 616 -4.44 15.48 -21.63
C HIS A 616 -3.84 14.41 -20.73
N ILE A 617 -3.21 14.80 -19.62
CA ILE A 617 -2.55 13.88 -18.67
C ILE A 617 -3.53 13.20 -17.70
N GLY A 618 -4.71 12.82 -18.20
CA GLY A 618 -5.73 12.11 -17.43
C GLY A 618 -6.58 13.01 -16.53
N GLY A 619 -6.88 14.25 -16.97
CA GLY A 619 -7.70 15.19 -16.21
C GLY A 619 -7.09 15.58 -14.87
N ALA A 620 -5.85 16.05 -14.89
CA ALA A 620 -5.19 16.60 -13.71
C ALA A 620 -5.87 17.86 -13.22
N ASP A 621 -5.86 18.04 -11.91
CA ASP A 621 -6.23 19.28 -11.24
C ASP A 621 -5.01 19.84 -10.50
N TYR A 622 -5.19 20.98 -9.83
CA TYR A 622 -4.14 21.66 -9.10
C TYR A 622 -4.37 21.53 -7.59
N ASP A 623 -4.90 20.39 -7.14
CA ASP A 623 -5.19 20.10 -5.72
C ASP A 623 -4.06 19.35 -4.98
N ASN A 624 -2.83 19.45 -5.54
CA ASN A 624 -1.58 18.76 -5.23
C ASN A 624 -1.33 17.47 -6.06
N ASP A 625 -1.83 17.42 -7.30
CA ASP A 625 -1.44 16.40 -8.25
C ASP A 625 0.07 16.43 -8.52
N HIS A 626 0.68 15.26 -8.69
CA HIS A 626 2.10 15.13 -9.00
C HIS A 626 2.28 14.51 -10.38
N VAL A 627 3.22 15.08 -11.13
CA VAL A 627 3.62 14.61 -12.45
C VAL A 627 5.07 14.19 -12.44
N LEU A 628 5.39 13.13 -13.18
CA LEU A 628 6.76 12.83 -13.55
C LEU A 628 7.13 13.72 -14.74
N SER A 629 8.26 14.40 -14.64
CA SER A 629 8.88 15.07 -15.79
C SER A 629 10.21 14.40 -16.11
N THR A 630 10.53 14.27 -17.40
CA THR A 630 11.76 13.64 -17.88
C THR A 630 12.30 14.32 -19.12
N ASN A 631 13.63 14.43 -19.22
CA ASN A 631 14.33 14.87 -20.43
C ASN A 631 15.04 13.70 -21.14
N ASP A 632 14.62 12.47 -20.87
CA ASP A 632 15.12 11.28 -21.56
C ASP A 632 14.93 11.44 -23.08
N GLN A 633 16.02 11.39 -23.83
CA GLN A 633 16.00 11.71 -25.26
C GLN A 633 15.15 10.72 -26.06
N THR A 634 15.13 9.44 -25.68
CA THR A 634 14.30 8.43 -26.35
C THR A 634 12.83 8.71 -26.09
N LEU A 635 12.43 8.92 -24.83
CA LEU A 635 11.03 9.18 -24.50
C LEU A 635 10.52 10.50 -25.10
N VAL A 636 11.27 11.59 -24.96
CA VAL A 636 10.87 12.90 -25.48
C VAL A 636 10.76 12.89 -27.01
N ARG A 637 11.69 12.21 -27.70
CA ARG A 637 11.62 12.07 -29.15
C ARG A 637 10.38 11.28 -29.57
N CYS A 638 10.18 10.10 -28.98
CA CYS A 638 9.05 9.25 -29.30
C CYS A 638 7.70 9.89 -28.94
N SER A 639 7.60 10.63 -27.82
CA SER A 639 6.37 11.35 -27.46
C SER A 639 6.04 12.51 -28.39
N VAL A 640 7.05 13.18 -28.96
CA VAL A 640 6.83 14.19 -30.00
C VAL A 640 6.42 13.53 -31.32
N GLU A 641 7.09 12.46 -31.74
CA GLU A 641 6.81 11.73 -32.99
C GLU A 641 5.44 11.04 -32.97
N GLN A 642 4.96 10.64 -31.78
CA GLN A 642 3.74 9.84 -31.58
C GLN A 642 2.69 10.58 -30.72
N LYS A 643 2.71 11.92 -30.76
CA LYS A 643 1.78 12.77 -30.01
C LYS A 643 0.33 12.42 -30.37
N THR A 644 -0.51 12.28 -29.37
CA THR A 644 -1.95 12.04 -29.51
C THR A 644 -2.74 13.32 -29.28
N ASN A 645 -3.98 13.34 -29.78
CA ASN A 645 -4.94 14.38 -29.44
C ASN A 645 -5.40 14.21 -27.98
N THR A 646 -5.83 15.31 -27.38
CA THR A 646 -6.44 15.25 -26.05
C THR A 646 -7.81 14.60 -26.15
N ILE A 647 -8.04 13.58 -25.30
CA ILE A 647 -9.31 12.87 -25.23
C ILE A 647 -10.29 13.66 -24.36
N VAL A 648 -11.42 14.06 -24.94
CA VAL A 648 -12.49 14.80 -24.26
C VAL A 648 -13.66 13.85 -24.03
N PRO A 649 -13.93 13.44 -22.78
CA PRO A 649 -15.11 12.64 -22.47
C PRO A 649 -16.36 13.53 -22.51
N ILE A 650 -17.37 13.12 -23.26
CA ILE A 650 -18.70 13.75 -23.27
C ILE A 650 -19.68 12.76 -22.64
N SER A 651 -20.29 13.13 -21.52
CA SER A 651 -21.30 12.29 -20.86
C SER A 651 -22.69 12.74 -21.32
N LEU A 652 -23.64 11.81 -21.49
CA LEU A 652 -25.05 12.15 -21.78
C LEU A 652 -25.66 13.11 -20.74
N LYS A 653 -25.14 13.05 -19.51
CA LYS A 653 -25.54 13.90 -18.39
C LYS A 653 -25.17 15.37 -18.54
N ASP A 654 -24.27 15.70 -19.48
CA ASP A 654 -23.91 17.09 -19.75
C ASP A 654 -25.00 17.82 -20.57
N GLN A 655 -26.08 17.11 -20.98
CA GLN A 655 -27.19 17.66 -21.79
C GLN A 655 -28.55 17.71 -21.08
N GLU A 656 -28.73 17.15 -19.88
CA GLU A 656 -30.03 17.17 -19.15
C GLU A 656 -29.87 17.51 -17.66
N ASN A 657 -30.71 18.43 -17.18
CA ASN A 657 -30.83 18.82 -15.76
C ASN A 657 -31.20 17.59 -14.89
N ASP A 658 -30.38 17.34 -13.87
CA ASP A 658 -30.32 16.08 -13.11
C ASP A 658 -31.51 15.90 -12.13
N ASP A 659 -32.36 14.91 -12.38
CA ASP A 659 -33.29 14.28 -11.41
C ASP A 659 -32.53 13.38 -10.40
N ASN A 660 -31.44 13.87 -9.78
CA ASN A 660 -30.83 13.14 -8.66
C ASN A 660 -31.73 13.30 -7.44
N LYS A 661 -32.41 12.22 -7.06
CA LYS A 661 -33.13 12.13 -5.78
C LYS A 661 -32.23 12.64 -4.65
N MET A 662 -32.67 13.70 -3.98
CA MET A 662 -31.99 14.23 -2.80
C MET A 662 -32.19 13.26 -1.64
N HIS A 663 -31.15 13.01 -0.85
CA HIS A 663 -31.21 12.11 0.29
C HIS A 663 -30.63 12.78 1.54
N LYS A 664 -31.26 12.56 2.70
CA LYS A 664 -30.82 13.08 4.00
C LYS A 664 -29.56 12.36 4.49
N ILE A 665 -28.54 13.11 4.93
CA ILE A 665 -27.28 12.53 5.46
C ILE A 665 -27.44 11.70 6.75
N THR A 666 -28.63 11.72 7.35
CA THR A 666 -29.01 10.82 8.45
C THR A 666 -29.29 9.39 8.00
N ASP A 667 -29.45 9.14 6.69
CA ASP A 667 -29.70 7.81 6.13
C ASP A 667 -28.43 6.94 6.16
N MET A 668 -28.20 6.30 7.31
CA MET A 668 -27.05 5.42 7.51
C MET A 668 -27.05 4.20 6.60
N ASP A 669 -28.22 3.70 6.19
CA ASP A 669 -28.31 2.53 5.32
C ASP A 669 -27.83 2.85 3.90
N GLU A 670 -28.20 4.02 3.37
CA GLU A 670 -27.75 4.46 2.05
C GLU A 670 -26.26 4.88 2.07
N ILE A 671 -25.77 5.45 3.18
CA ILE A 671 -24.33 5.70 3.38
C ILE A 671 -23.54 4.38 3.36
N ILE A 672 -24.02 3.34 4.06
CA ILE A 672 -23.39 2.02 4.08
C ILE A 672 -23.46 1.35 2.70
N ASP A 673 -24.58 1.47 1.98
CA ASP A 673 -24.68 0.98 0.61
C ASP A 673 -23.70 1.69 -0.33
N THR A 674 -23.50 2.99 -0.14
CA THR A 674 -22.49 3.77 -0.87
C THR A 674 -21.08 3.26 -0.58
N ASP A 675 -20.74 3.03 0.69
CA ASP A 675 -19.48 2.41 1.09
C ASP A 675 -19.29 1.04 0.39
N ILE A 676 -20.32 0.19 0.39
CA ILE A 676 -20.32 -1.14 -0.25
C ILE A 676 -20.08 -1.04 -1.75
N ARG A 677 -20.79 -0.13 -2.43
CA ARG A 677 -20.62 0.13 -3.85
C ARG A 677 -19.17 0.52 -4.10
N GLY A 678 -18.67 1.58 -3.47
CA GLY A 678 -17.30 2.05 -3.64
C GLY A 678 -16.21 1.00 -3.33
N MET A 679 -16.41 0.15 -2.32
CA MET A 679 -15.48 -0.94 -1.96
C MET A 679 -15.43 -2.07 -3.00
N SER A 680 -16.47 -2.19 -3.83
CA SER A 680 -16.56 -3.20 -4.88
C SER A 680 -15.76 -2.82 -6.14
N ASN A 681 -15.18 -1.62 -6.15
CA ASN A 681 -14.39 -1.11 -7.27
C ASN A 681 -13.11 -1.91 -7.52
N ASN A 682 -12.72 -2.06 -8.78
CA ASN A 682 -11.46 -2.69 -9.16
C ASN A 682 -10.84 -1.99 -10.36
N ILE A 683 -10.13 -0.89 -10.09
CA ILE A 683 -9.33 -0.13 -11.08
C ILE A 683 -8.40 -1.06 -11.87
N GLY A 684 -7.83 -2.07 -11.20
CA GLY A 684 -6.98 -3.07 -11.83
C GLY A 684 -7.65 -3.87 -12.95
N LYS A 685 -8.99 -4.01 -12.97
CA LYS A 685 -9.69 -4.66 -14.09
C LYS A 685 -9.60 -3.84 -15.38
N ALA A 686 -9.71 -2.51 -15.29
CA ALA A 686 -9.64 -1.63 -16.46
C ALA A 686 -8.21 -1.54 -16.99
N VAL A 687 -7.25 -1.20 -16.13
CA VAL A 687 -5.82 -1.08 -16.51
C VAL A 687 -5.29 -2.37 -17.14
N ASN A 688 -5.66 -3.53 -16.60
CA ASN A 688 -5.24 -4.82 -17.18
C ASN A 688 -5.77 -5.07 -18.59
N LYS A 689 -7.01 -4.66 -18.87
CA LYS A 689 -7.61 -4.79 -20.19
C LYS A 689 -6.97 -3.82 -21.18
N ILE A 690 -6.65 -2.60 -20.74
CA ILE A 690 -5.90 -1.63 -21.53
C ILE A 690 -4.50 -2.15 -21.88
N THR A 691 -3.77 -2.73 -20.91
CA THR A 691 -2.46 -3.35 -21.20
C THR A 691 -2.59 -4.53 -22.17
N LYS A 692 -3.70 -5.28 -22.17
CA LYS A 692 -3.95 -6.30 -23.20
C LYS A 692 -4.12 -5.67 -24.59
N LEU A 693 -4.88 -4.57 -24.70
CA LEU A 693 -5.03 -3.83 -25.96
C LEU A 693 -3.68 -3.36 -26.48
N TRP A 694 -2.84 -2.76 -25.63
CA TRP A 694 -1.45 -2.37 -25.99
C TRP A 694 -0.53 -3.54 -26.34
N SER A 695 -0.91 -4.79 -26.02
CA SER A 695 -0.12 -5.97 -26.36
C SER A 695 -0.53 -6.66 -27.66
N VAL A 696 -1.63 -6.20 -28.28
CA VAL A 696 -2.08 -6.68 -29.58
C VAL A 696 -1.07 -6.25 -30.64
N VAL A 697 -0.67 -7.21 -31.47
CA VAL A 697 0.07 -6.94 -32.71
C VAL A 697 -0.98 -6.99 -33.82
N PRO A 698 -1.43 -5.83 -34.35
CA PRO A 698 -2.51 -5.80 -35.33
C PRO A 698 -2.12 -6.53 -36.61
N LYS A 699 -3.05 -7.28 -37.19
CA LYS A 699 -2.84 -8.00 -38.46
C LYS A 699 -2.93 -7.09 -39.70
N ASP A 700 -3.64 -5.97 -39.58
CA ASP A 700 -3.90 -4.99 -40.63
C ASP A 700 -4.12 -3.59 -39.99
N ASP A 701 -4.21 -2.55 -40.84
CA ASP A 701 -4.43 -1.18 -40.40
C ASP A 701 -5.83 -0.98 -39.78
N ASP A 702 -6.84 -1.74 -40.21
CA ASP A 702 -8.18 -1.67 -39.66
C ASP A 702 -8.21 -2.14 -38.20
N GLU A 703 -7.55 -3.26 -37.88
CA GLU A 703 -7.40 -3.73 -36.51
C GLU A 703 -6.59 -2.75 -35.66
N LYS A 704 -5.55 -2.12 -36.24
CA LYS A 704 -4.76 -1.09 -35.55
C LYS A 704 -5.61 0.11 -35.16
N ILE A 705 -6.44 0.62 -36.08
CA ILE A 705 -7.40 1.70 -35.81
C ILE A 705 -8.40 1.26 -34.73
N LYS A 706 -8.97 0.06 -34.86
CA LYS A 706 -9.92 -0.50 -33.91
C LYS A 706 -9.36 -0.61 -32.49
N VAL A 707 -8.14 -1.13 -32.32
CA VAL A 707 -7.46 -1.24 -31.03
C VAL A 707 -7.23 0.14 -30.40
N ARG A 708 -6.77 1.13 -31.20
CA ARG A 708 -6.59 2.52 -30.74
C ARG A 708 -7.90 3.14 -30.26
N ARG A 709 -8.99 2.94 -31.00
CA ARG A 709 -10.34 3.36 -30.60
C ARG A 709 -10.75 2.74 -29.26
N TYR A 710 -10.56 1.44 -29.09
CA TYR A 710 -10.84 0.78 -27.81
C TYR A 710 -9.99 1.30 -26.65
N ILE A 711 -8.72 1.65 -26.88
CA ILE A 711 -7.87 2.26 -25.86
C ILE A 711 -8.43 3.62 -25.43
N LYS A 712 -8.86 4.48 -26.37
CA LYS A 712 -9.49 5.78 -26.06
C LYS A 712 -10.75 5.61 -25.21
N ILE A 713 -11.65 4.70 -25.60
CA ILE A 713 -12.87 4.39 -24.82
C ILE A 713 -12.50 3.87 -23.44
N MET A 714 -11.57 2.92 -23.36
CA MET A 714 -11.15 2.33 -22.10
C MET A 714 -10.45 3.33 -21.18
N SER A 715 -9.81 4.38 -21.72
CA SER A 715 -9.26 5.49 -20.94
C SER A 715 -10.38 6.23 -20.19
N VAL A 716 -11.45 6.61 -20.90
CA VAL A 716 -12.63 7.25 -20.29
C VAL A 716 -13.32 6.33 -19.27
N VAL A 717 -13.49 5.04 -19.61
CA VAL A 717 -14.03 4.04 -18.67
C VAL A 717 -13.14 3.92 -17.43
N CYS A 718 -11.81 3.93 -17.60
CA CYS A 718 -10.86 3.86 -16.48
C CYS A 718 -10.98 5.09 -15.56
N SER A 719 -11.08 6.30 -16.11
CA SER A 719 -11.31 7.53 -15.34
C SER A 719 -12.63 7.50 -14.58
N LYS A 720 -13.74 7.08 -15.23
CA LYS A 720 -15.03 6.91 -14.55
C LYS A 720 -14.98 5.84 -13.43
N ILE A 721 -14.22 4.76 -13.64
CA ILE A 721 -13.96 3.73 -12.61
C ILE A 721 -13.15 4.31 -11.45
N ILE A 722 -12.14 5.15 -11.68
CA ILE A 722 -11.36 5.78 -10.60
C ILE A 722 -12.25 6.69 -9.75
N ASP A 723 -13.13 7.46 -10.39
CA ASP A 723 -14.04 8.38 -9.72
C ASP A 723 -15.26 7.72 -9.10
N PHE A 724 -15.49 6.43 -9.32
CA PHE A 724 -16.60 5.68 -8.73
C PHE A 724 -16.69 5.80 -7.20
N ALA A 725 -15.56 5.90 -6.49
CA ALA A 725 -15.57 6.11 -5.04
C ALA A 725 -16.16 7.47 -4.62
N LYS A 726 -16.14 8.47 -5.53
CA LYS A 726 -16.73 9.80 -5.35
C LYS A 726 -18.10 9.92 -6.01
N THR A 727 -18.38 9.22 -7.11
CA THR A 727 -19.63 9.37 -7.88
C THR A 727 -20.69 8.34 -7.53
N GLY A 728 -20.30 7.17 -6.99
CA GLY A 728 -21.20 6.06 -6.70
C GLY A 728 -21.80 5.36 -7.94
N LYS A 729 -21.50 5.82 -9.16
CA LYS A 729 -22.01 5.29 -10.44
C LYS A 729 -20.93 4.41 -11.09
N ALA A 730 -21.17 3.09 -11.14
CA ALA A 730 -20.18 2.14 -11.66
C ALA A 730 -20.15 2.18 -13.18
N ALA A 731 -19.01 2.56 -13.76
CA ALA A 731 -18.79 2.40 -15.20
C ALA A 731 -18.56 0.92 -15.54
N THR A 732 -19.13 0.51 -16.65
CA THR A 732 -19.05 -0.83 -17.21
C THR A 732 -18.24 -0.81 -18.49
N ILE A 733 -17.61 -1.95 -18.80
CA ILE A 733 -16.78 -2.08 -19.99
C ILE A 733 -17.69 -2.51 -21.15
N PRO A 734 -17.65 -1.85 -22.32
CA PRO A 734 -18.49 -2.19 -23.46
C PRO A 734 -18.38 -3.66 -23.85
N CYS A 735 -19.51 -4.28 -24.24
CA CYS A 735 -19.55 -5.70 -24.63
C CYS A 735 -18.58 -6.01 -25.77
N GLU A 736 -18.54 -5.15 -26.78
CA GLU A 736 -17.66 -5.30 -27.95
C GLU A 736 -16.17 -5.43 -27.56
N ILE A 737 -15.73 -4.62 -26.59
CA ILE A 737 -14.35 -4.65 -26.07
C ILE A 737 -14.11 -5.90 -25.24
N GLU A 738 -15.08 -6.34 -24.43
CA GLU A 738 -14.96 -7.58 -23.67
C GLU A 738 -14.89 -8.81 -24.57
N GLU A 739 -15.67 -8.84 -25.64
CA GLU A 739 -15.66 -9.88 -26.66
C GLU A 739 -14.32 -9.91 -27.40
N TYR A 740 -13.84 -8.75 -27.85
CA TYR A 740 -12.52 -8.65 -28.50
C TYR A 740 -11.38 -9.15 -27.60
N LEU A 741 -11.42 -8.83 -26.30
CA LEU A 741 -10.37 -9.22 -25.34
C LEU A 741 -10.48 -10.66 -24.82
N LYS A 742 -11.50 -11.42 -25.20
CA LYS A 742 -11.79 -12.76 -24.67
C LYS A 742 -10.65 -13.74 -24.96
N ASP A 743 -10.12 -13.69 -26.18
CA ASP A 743 -9.07 -14.60 -26.66
C ASP A 743 -7.67 -14.00 -26.57
N ILE A 744 -7.55 -12.72 -26.18
CA ILE A 744 -6.27 -12.05 -25.97
C ILE A 744 -5.71 -12.42 -24.59
N GLN A 745 -4.55 -13.07 -24.59
CA GLN A 745 -3.82 -13.44 -23.37
C GLN A 745 -3.11 -12.22 -22.74
N LYS A 746 -2.56 -12.39 -21.55
CA LYS A 746 -1.74 -11.33 -20.93
C LYS A 746 -0.37 -11.27 -21.61
N PRO A 747 0.26 -10.11 -21.81
CA PRO A 747 1.62 -10.08 -22.35
C PRO A 747 2.63 -10.71 -21.38
N TYR A 748 3.67 -11.34 -21.93
CA TYR A 748 4.73 -12.08 -21.22
C TYR A 748 5.32 -11.32 -20.03
N PHE A 749 5.61 -10.02 -20.15
CA PHE A 749 6.19 -9.25 -19.03
C PHE A 749 5.30 -9.23 -17.77
N GLN A 750 3.97 -9.40 -17.92
CA GLN A 750 3.05 -9.46 -16.78
C GLN A 750 3.25 -10.70 -15.91
N ARG A 751 4.01 -11.71 -16.33
CA ARG A 751 4.45 -12.84 -15.49
C ARG A 751 5.18 -12.36 -14.23
N TYR A 752 5.93 -11.27 -14.35
CA TYR A 752 6.66 -10.65 -13.25
C TYR A 752 5.76 -9.80 -12.32
N ILE A 753 4.54 -9.48 -12.77
CA ILE A 753 3.49 -8.82 -11.98
C ILE A 753 2.61 -9.87 -11.28
N TYR A 754 2.15 -10.88 -12.01
CA TYR A 754 1.15 -11.87 -11.56
C TYR A 754 1.75 -13.24 -11.25
N ASN A 755 2.62 -13.31 -10.23
CA ASN A 755 3.25 -14.57 -9.80
C ASN A 755 2.25 -15.69 -9.45
N HIS A 756 1.05 -15.31 -8.98
CA HIS A 756 -0.01 -16.26 -8.68
C HIS A 756 -0.61 -16.89 -9.95
N GLU A 757 -0.70 -16.13 -11.05
CA GLU A 757 -1.13 -16.65 -12.35
C GLU A 757 -0.04 -17.52 -12.97
N VAL A 758 1.25 -17.17 -12.84
CA VAL A 758 2.37 -18.05 -13.23
C VAL A 758 2.30 -19.38 -12.49
N SER A 759 1.99 -19.34 -11.18
CA SER A 759 1.80 -20.56 -10.39
C SER A 759 0.57 -21.35 -10.85
N ARG A 760 -0.53 -20.67 -11.20
CA ARG A 760 -1.75 -21.29 -11.72
C ARG A 760 -1.52 -21.93 -13.09
N GLU A 761 -0.82 -21.26 -14.00
CA GLU A 761 -0.44 -21.79 -15.31
C GLU A 761 0.37 -23.08 -15.17
N LYS A 762 1.36 -23.07 -14.27
CA LYS A 762 2.14 -24.27 -13.96
C LYS A 762 1.26 -25.42 -13.45
N ILE A 763 0.36 -25.14 -12.51
CA ILE A 763 -0.59 -26.15 -11.97
C ILE A 763 -1.51 -26.68 -13.07
N MET A 764 -2.06 -25.77 -13.87
CA MET A 764 -2.94 -26.08 -14.99
C MET A 764 -2.26 -27.00 -16.00
N ASN A 765 -1.01 -26.70 -16.35
CA ASN A 765 -0.24 -27.49 -17.32
C ASN A 765 0.27 -28.81 -16.74
N GLU A 766 0.66 -28.85 -15.47
CA GLU A 766 0.92 -30.12 -14.75
C GLU A 766 -0.31 -31.03 -14.77
N ASN A 767 -1.52 -30.48 -14.58
CA ASN A 767 -2.75 -31.26 -14.64
C ASN A 767 -3.11 -31.67 -16.08
N ARG A 768 -2.97 -30.79 -17.08
CA ARG A 768 -3.18 -31.12 -18.50
C ARG A 768 -2.31 -32.30 -18.95
N GLU A 769 -1.03 -32.28 -18.57
CA GLU A 769 -0.09 -33.36 -18.85
C GLU A 769 -0.51 -34.72 -18.24
N LEU A 770 -1.19 -34.72 -17.08
CA LEU A 770 -1.74 -35.95 -16.50
C LEU A 770 -2.79 -36.60 -17.41
N TYR A 771 -3.56 -35.79 -18.15
CA TYR A 771 -4.63 -36.22 -19.04
C TYR A 771 -4.23 -36.26 -20.53
N GLY A 772 -2.96 -36.04 -20.86
CA GLY A 772 -2.48 -36.03 -22.25
C GLY A 772 -2.92 -34.80 -23.07
N GLU A 773 -3.29 -33.72 -22.39
CA GLU A 773 -3.78 -32.49 -22.99
C GLU A 773 -2.66 -31.49 -23.28
N ASP A 774 -2.83 -30.70 -24.35
CA ASP A 774 -1.87 -29.66 -24.72
C ASP A 774 -1.73 -28.58 -23.65
N LYS A 775 -0.51 -28.05 -23.51
CA LYS A 775 -0.21 -26.94 -22.62
C LYS A 775 -1.01 -25.71 -23.03
N LYS A 776 -1.58 -25.03 -22.05
CA LYS A 776 -2.27 -23.75 -22.21
C LYS A 776 -1.46 -22.65 -21.54
N PHE A 777 -1.35 -21.52 -22.20
CA PHE A 777 -0.63 -20.36 -21.68
C PHE A 777 -1.63 -19.28 -21.24
N ILE A 778 -1.36 -18.68 -20.08
CA ILE A 778 -2.06 -17.49 -19.57
C ILE A 778 -1.41 -16.23 -20.14
N PHE A 779 -0.12 -16.33 -20.46
CA PHE A 779 0.69 -15.25 -21.00
C PHE A 779 1.12 -15.55 -22.43
N SER A 780 1.04 -14.54 -23.29
CA SER A 780 1.48 -14.57 -24.69
C SER A 780 2.73 -13.72 -24.87
N ASP A 781 3.67 -14.28 -25.61
CA ASP A 781 4.93 -13.65 -25.97
C ASP A 781 4.84 -12.96 -27.33
N THR A 782 3.93 -11.98 -27.43
CA THR A 782 3.77 -11.15 -28.63
C THR A 782 4.95 -10.18 -28.79
N ASN A 783 5.14 -9.65 -30.00
CA ASN A 783 6.20 -8.66 -30.30
C ASN A 783 5.93 -7.24 -29.73
N CYS A 784 5.05 -7.12 -28.74
CA CYS A 784 4.74 -5.82 -28.15
C CYS A 784 5.96 -5.22 -27.42
N VAL A 785 6.01 -3.89 -27.34
CA VAL A 785 7.15 -3.12 -26.80
C VAL A 785 7.58 -3.62 -25.42
N MET A 786 6.61 -3.91 -24.54
CA MET A 786 6.92 -4.36 -23.19
C MET A 786 7.50 -5.77 -23.10
N ASN A 787 7.12 -6.69 -23.99
CA ASN A 787 7.74 -8.02 -24.05
C ASN A 787 9.16 -7.92 -24.58
N ARG A 788 9.38 -7.16 -25.65
CA ARG A 788 10.74 -6.88 -26.18
C ARG A 788 11.66 -6.27 -25.13
N LEU A 789 11.18 -5.25 -24.40
CA LEU A 789 11.91 -4.66 -23.28
C LEU A 789 12.21 -5.68 -22.18
N CYS A 790 11.22 -6.51 -21.83
CA CYS A 790 11.39 -7.57 -20.84
C CYS A 790 12.52 -8.53 -21.25
N HIS A 791 12.51 -9.06 -22.48
CA HIS A 791 13.55 -9.97 -22.96
C HIS A 791 14.93 -9.32 -23.05
N TYR A 792 15.01 -8.06 -23.48
CA TYR A 792 16.25 -7.31 -23.44
C TYR A 792 16.81 -7.26 -22.01
N MET A 793 15.97 -6.93 -21.02
CA MET A 793 16.38 -6.91 -19.62
C MET A 793 16.73 -8.29 -19.06
N GLU A 794 16.02 -9.36 -19.46
CA GLU A 794 16.37 -10.74 -19.09
C GLU A 794 17.79 -11.09 -19.55
N LYS A 795 18.11 -10.79 -20.82
CA LYS A 795 19.43 -11.03 -21.42
C LYS A 795 20.53 -10.24 -20.69
N GLU A 796 20.33 -8.94 -20.47
CA GLU A 796 21.33 -8.10 -19.79
C GLU A 796 21.54 -8.52 -18.33
N ILE A 797 20.48 -8.90 -17.62
CA ILE A 797 20.58 -9.41 -16.24
C ILE A 797 21.34 -10.74 -16.21
N ALA A 798 21.06 -11.65 -17.15
CA ALA A 798 21.78 -12.92 -17.27
C ALA A 798 23.28 -12.70 -17.52
N ASN A 799 23.63 -11.81 -18.46
CA ASN A 799 25.02 -11.44 -18.73
C ASN A 799 25.74 -10.93 -17.47
N ILE A 800 25.10 -10.02 -16.71
CA ILE A 800 25.66 -9.51 -15.45
C ILE A 800 25.83 -10.64 -14.43
N ASP A 801 24.83 -11.53 -14.30
CA ASP A 801 24.89 -12.63 -13.35
C ASP A 801 25.97 -13.66 -13.71
N ASP A 802 26.23 -13.89 -15.00
CA ASP A 802 27.29 -14.78 -15.46
C ASP A 802 28.69 -14.17 -15.30
N GLU A 803 28.85 -12.86 -15.54
CA GLU A 803 30.09 -12.12 -15.19
C GLU A 803 30.40 -12.24 -13.69
N LEU A 804 29.40 -12.08 -12.82
CA LEU A 804 29.55 -12.16 -11.36
C LEU A 804 29.89 -13.57 -10.87
N LYS A 805 29.45 -14.62 -11.57
CA LYS A 805 29.81 -16.01 -11.22
C LYS A 805 31.27 -16.29 -11.52
N LYS A 806 31.77 -15.89 -12.70
CA LYS A 806 33.17 -16.07 -13.10
C LYS A 806 34.14 -15.41 -12.11
N ASN A 807 33.84 -14.17 -11.71
CA ASN A 807 34.68 -13.41 -10.76
C ASN A 807 34.67 -14.00 -9.33
N LYS A 808 33.68 -14.82 -8.97
CA LYS A 808 33.62 -15.47 -7.65
C LYS A 808 34.46 -16.74 -7.56
N GLU A 809 34.67 -17.41 -8.68
CA GLU A 809 35.51 -18.62 -8.75
C GLU A 809 37.00 -18.27 -8.56
N GLU A 810 37.38 -16.99 -8.69
CA GLU A 810 38.74 -16.49 -8.47
C GLU A 810 39.00 -15.93 -7.04
N GLN A 811 38.00 -15.81 -6.16
CA GLN A 811 38.15 -15.19 -4.82
C GLN A 811 37.51 -15.99 -3.70
N LEU A 812 37.88 -17.26 -3.56
CA LEU A 812 37.48 -18.09 -2.42
C LEU A 812 38.70 -18.63 -1.68
N GLU A 813 39.27 -17.81 -0.78
CA GLU A 813 40.02 -18.31 0.38
C GLU A 813 39.61 -17.54 1.66
N GLU A 814 39.16 -18.31 2.65
CA GLU A 814 39.07 -18.09 4.10
C GLU A 814 38.73 -16.70 4.68
N LYS A 815 37.44 -16.30 4.73
CA LYS A 815 36.92 -15.32 5.73
C LYS A 815 35.46 -15.53 6.16
N ALA A 816 34.90 -16.73 6.01
CA ALA A 816 33.57 -17.03 6.57
C ALA A 816 33.73 -17.46 8.04
N GLU A 817 32.96 -16.87 8.94
CA GLU A 817 32.89 -17.14 10.40
C GLU A 817 33.71 -16.22 11.33
N ASP A 818 34.29 -15.12 10.84
CA ASP A 818 35.00 -14.19 11.73
C ASP A 818 34.06 -13.20 12.45
N ILE A 819 33.84 -13.43 13.75
CA ILE A 819 33.06 -12.54 14.63
C ILE A 819 33.78 -11.23 14.96
N THR A 820 35.06 -11.10 14.59
CA THR A 820 35.87 -9.90 14.85
C THR A 820 35.31 -8.65 14.16
N CYS A 821 34.57 -8.81 13.06
CA CYS A 821 33.91 -7.71 12.35
C CYS A 821 32.91 -6.90 13.21
N PHE A 822 32.49 -7.43 14.35
CA PHE A 822 31.64 -6.73 15.34
C PHE A 822 32.41 -5.90 16.36
N TYR A 823 33.74 -5.91 16.32
CA TYR A 823 34.62 -5.25 17.28
C TYR A 823 35.57 -4.29 16.55
N SER A 824 35.91 -3.19 17.22
CA SER A 824 36.95 -2.27 16.74
C SER A 824 38.33 -2.94 16.77
N GLU A 825 39.26 -2.50 15.93
CA GLU A 825 40.65 -3.02 15.86
C GLU A 825 41.34 -3.15 17.23
N LYS A 826 41.10 -2.22 18.16
CA LYS A 826 41.63 -2.22 19.53
C LYS A 826 41.11 -3.33 20.46
N ASN A 827 40.01 -3.99 20.12
CA ASN A 827 39.31 -4.97 20.97
C ASN A 827 39.25 -6.38 20.34
N THR A 828 39.86 -6.56 19.18
CA THR A 828 39.80 -7.76 18.33
C THR A 828 40.39 -9.00 19.00
N GLU A 829 41.43 -8.82 19.82
CA GLU A 829 42.13 -9.92 20.51
C GLU A 829 41.35 -10.49 21.70
N GLN A 830 40.42 -9.73 22.32
CA GLN A 830 39.69 -10.14 23.52
C GLN A 830 38.65 -11.26 23.32
N PHE A 831 38.43 -11.70 22.07
CA PHE A 831 37.30 -12.55 21.71
C PHE A 831 37.64 -13.84 20.98
N LYS A 832 38.91 -14.06 20.59
CA LYS A 832 39.31 -15.28 19.90
C LYS A 832 39.19 -16.53 20.79
N ASP A 833 39.30 -16.38 22.12
CA ASP A 833 39.42 -17.51 23.08
C ASP A 833 38.28 -17.71 24.11
N LYS A 834 37.14 -17.01 24.03
CA LYS A 834 36.08 -17.15 25.06
C LYS A 834 35.08 -18.29 24.76
N LYS A 835 35.13 -19.35 25.57
CA LYS A 835 34.09 -20.41 25.63
C LYS A 835 32.82 -19.89 26.33
N TYR A 836 31.85 -19.41 25.54
CA TYR A 836 30.55 -18.95 26.05
C TYR A 836 29.50 -20.07 26.17
N ASP A 837 29.75 -21.22 25.55
CA ASP A 837 28.87 -22.40 25.48
C ASP A 837 28.55 -23.01 26.86
N ASN A 838 29.48 -22.90 27.83
CA ASN A 838 29.30 -23.43 29.18
C ASN A 838 28.85 -22.39 30.22
N SER A 839 28.65 -21.14 29.82
CA SER A 839 28.20 -20.07 30.74
C SER A 839 26.79 -20.35 31.25
N VAL A 840 26.59 -20.37 32.57
CA VAL A 840 25.26 -20.49 33.20
C VAL A 840 24.33 -19.37 32.73
N SER A 841 24.85 -18.15 32.57
CA SER A 841 24.07 -17.01 32.04
C SER A 841 23.53 -17.30 30.64
N TYR A 842 24.36 -17.93 29.81
CA TYR A 842 23.99 -18.27 28.44
C TYR A 842 23.05 -19.47 28.37
N THR A 843 23.46 -20.61 28.93
CA THR A 843 22.76 -21.89 28.79
C THR A 843 21.42 -21.92 29.51
N LYS A 844 21.30 -21.29 30.68
CA LYS A 844 20.09 -21.35 31.52
C LYS A 844 19.11 -20.21 31.26
N TYR A 845 19.57 -19.05 30.79
CA TYR A 845 18.73 -17.85 30.66
C TYR A 845 18.63 -17.33 29.22
N ILE A 846 19.76 -17.03 28.58
CA ILE A 846 19.77 -16.36 27.26
C ILE A 846 19.35 -17.33 26.14
N LYS A 847 19.96 -18.52 26.07
CA LYS A 847 19.70 -19.54 25.04
C LYS A 847 18.25 -20.01 25.03
N PRO A 848 17.60 -20.34 26.17
CA PRO A 848 16.17 -20.65 26.19
C PRO A 848 15.29 -19.50 25.72
N LEU A 849 15.58 -18.26 26.16
CA LEU A 849 14.82 -17.08 25.74
C LEU A 849 14.94 -16.84 24.23
N LEU A 850 16.14 -16.95 23.67
CA LEU A 850 16.36 -16.83 22.22
C LEU A 850 15.58 -17.88 21.43
N LYS A 851 15.50 -19.13 21.92
CA LYS A 851 14.66 -20.19 21.31
C LYS A 851 13.18 -19.80 21.32
N ASP A 852 12.68 -19.25 22.43
CA ASP A 852 11.29 -18.82 22.55
C ASP A 852 10.96 -17.63 21.62
N LEU A 853 11.83 -16.61 21.59
CA LEU A 853 11.69 -15.45 20.72
C LEU A 853 11.71 -15.87 19.24
N LYS A 854 12.62 -16.78 18.86
CA LYS A 854 12.68 -17.31 17.48
C LYS A 854 11.38 -18.00 17.07
N LYS A 855 10.76 -18.75 17.99
CA LYS A 855 9.49 -19.40 17.72
C LYS A 855 8.34 -18.41 17.52
N GLU A 856 8.29 -17.33 18.30
CA GLU A 856 7.30 -16.26 18.09
C GLU A 856 7.53 -15.53 16.76
N TYR A 857 8.79 -15.27 16.39
CA TYR A 857 9.14 -14.75 15.06
C TYR A 857 8.60 -15.63 13.93
N ASP A 858 8.80 -16.95 14.02
CA ASP A 858 8.33 -17.89 13.00
C ASP A 858 6.80 -17.94 12.90
N GLU A 859 6.08 -17.76 14.02
CA GLU A 859 4.62 -17.66 14.02
C GLU A 859 4.13 -16.37 13.33
N ILE A 860 4.79 -15.23 13.58
CA ILE A 860 4.49 -13.95 12.93
C ILE A 860 4.78 -14.05 11.43
N SER A 861 5.94 -14.59 11.05
CA SER A 861 6.33 -14.77 9.66
C SER A 861 5.34 -15.66 8.90
N LYS A 862 4.93 -16.77 9.51
CA LYS A 862 3.90 -17.65 8.96
C LYS A 862 2.55 -16.96 8.82
N TYR A 863 2.16 -16.12 9.77
CA TYR A 863 0.92 -15.35 9.71
C TYR A 863 0.95 -14.31 8.57
N ASN A 864 2.02 -13.52 8.47
CA ASN A 864 2.19 -12.50 7.43
C ASN A 864 2.24 -13.13 6.03
N SER A 865 2.93 -14.27 5.90
CA SER A 865 2.98 -15.05 4.65
C SER A 865 1.58 -15.51 4.20
N GLN A 866 0.71 -15.88 5.15
CA GLN A 866 -0.67 -16.26 4.85
C GLN A 866 -1.52 -15.07 4.39
N GLU A 867 -1.28 -13.87 4.90
CA GLU A 867 -1.98 -12.66 4.45
C GLU A 867 -1.49 -12.19 3.09
N ASN A 868 -0.20 -12.35 2.77
CA ASN A 868 0.37 -11.97 1.47
C ASN A 868 -0.13 -12.83 0.30
N ASN A 869 -0.60 -14.05 0.58
CA ASN A 869 -1.20 -14.92 -0.44
C ASN A 869 -2.66 -14.56 -0.78
N ASN A 870 -3.26 -13.56 -0.12
CA ASN A 870 -4.52 -12.99 -0.58
C ASN A 870 -4.27 -11.99 -1.72
N ILE A 871 -5.05 -12.11 -2.79
CA ILE A 871 -4.93 -11.40 -4.08
C ILE A 871 -4.99 -9.85 -3.98
N PHE A 872 -5.27 -9.30 -2.79
CA PHE A 872 -5.42 -7.86 -2.52
C PHE A 872 -4.54 -7.39 -1.35
N CYS A 873 -3.23 -7.64 -1.39
CA CYS A 873 -2.30 -7.05 -0.41
C CYS A 873 -2.06 -5.57 -0.74
N SER A 874 -2.78 -4.67 -0.08
CA SER A 874 -2.64 -3.21 -0.22
C SER A 874 -1.32 -2.69 0.38
N SER A 875 -0.99 -1.41 0.17
CA SER A 875 0.13 -0.74 0.87
C SER A 875 -0.01 -0.84 2.38
N ASP A 876 -1.23 -0.70 2.89
CA ASP A 876 -1.55 -0.73 4.31
C ASP A 876 -1.37 -2.14 4.90
N ILE A 877 -1.77 -3.16 4.13
CA ILE A 877 -1.22 -4.53 4.10
C ILE A 877 0.19 -4.70 4.70
N LYS A 878 1.12 -4.17 3.92
CA LYS A 878 2.55 -4.28 4.10
C LYS A 878 3.00 -3.45 5.29
N GLN A 879 2.47 -2.24 5.44
CA GLN A 879 2.72 -1.39 6.60
C GLN A 879 2.35 -2.10 7.91
N GLU A 880 1.22 -2.81 7.96
CA GLU A 880 0.83 -3.60 9.14
C GLU A 880 1.79 -4.76 9.42
N HIS A 881 2.30 -5.42 8.38
CA HIS A 881 3.27 -6.50 8.56
C HIS A 881 4.56 -5.96 9.17
N ASP A 882 5.00 -4.81 8.68
CA ASP A 882 6.17 -4.09 9.20
C ASP A 882 5.97 -3.63 10.64
N ASP A 883 4.78 -3.10 10.97
CA ASP A 883 4.42 -2.69 12.33
C ASP A 883 4.41 -3.88 13.32
N ARG A 884 3.91 -5.06 12.91
CA ARG A 884 3.94 -6.27 13.75
C ARG A 884 5.37 -6.71 14.05
N TYR A 885 6.24 -6.69 13.04
CA TYR A 885 7.66 -6.98 13.24
C TYR A 885 8.30 -5.93 14.14
N LYS A 886 8.01 -4.64 13.96
CA LYS A 886 8.50 -3.56 14.83
C LYS A 886 8.13 -3.82 16.29
N ILE A 887 6.87 -4.13 16.58
CA ILE A 887 6.40 -4.45 17.94
C ILE A 887 7.13 -5.68 18.50
N PHE A 888 7.24 -6.74 17.71
CA PHE A 888 7.92 -7.97 18.13
C PHE A 888 9.37 -7.73 18.47
N TYR A 889 10.12 -7.01 17.64
CA TYR A 889 11.53 -6.73 17.89
C TYR A 889 11.73 -5.80 19.09
N THR A 890 10.85 -4.81 19.30
CA THR A 890 10.87 -4.01 20.54
C THR A 890 10.66 -4.90 21.77
N TYR A 891 9.68 -5.79 21.74
CA TYR A 891 9.42 -6.74 22.82
C TYR A 891 10.61 -7.68 23.07
N ALA A 892 11.16 -8.28 22.00
CA ALA A 892 12.29 -9.18 22.07
C ALA A 892 13.54 -8.50 22.67
N LYS A 893 13.81 -7.25 22.25
CA LYS A 893 14.88 -6.43 22.82
C LYS A 893 14.69 -6.22 24.33
N MET A 894 13.48 -5.85 24.76
CA MET A 894 13.16 -5.66 26.18
C MET A 894 13.36 -6.93 26.99
N GLU A 895 12.86 -8.08 26.49
CA GLU A 895 12.99 -9.35 27.19
C GLU A 895 14.46 -9.75 27.40
N LEU A 896 15.29 -9.57 26.38
CA LEU A 896 16.73 -9.85 26.46
C LEU A 896 17.44 -8.86 27.40
N MET A 897 17.10 -7.57 27.35
CA MET A 897 17.67 -6.55 28.24
C MET A 897 17.29 -6.76 29.72
N ASN A 898 16.10 -7.28 29.99
CA ASN A 898 15.65 -7.56 31.37
C ASN A 898 16.49 -8.64 32.07
N ILE A 899 17.29 -9.43 31.35
CA ILE A 899 18.25 -10.37 31.95
C ILE A 899 19.30 -9.62 32.79
N LEU A 900 19.63 -8.38 32.43
CA LEU A 900 20.59 -7.55 33.16
C LEU A 900 20.14 -7.25 34.61
N GLU A 901 18.84 -7.32 34.89
CA GLU A 901 18.28 -7.07 36.22
C GLU A 901 18.30 -8.32 37.13
N HIS A 902 18.77 -9.46 36.61
CA HIS A 902 18.85 -10.70 37.39
C HIS A 902 19.98 -10.60 38.44
N LYS A 903 19.59 -10.46 39.71
CA LYS A 903 20.51 -10.22 40.85
C LYS A 903 21.67 -11.22 40.94
N GLU A 904 21.45 -12.48 40.53
CA GLU A 904 22.47 -13.54 40.57
C GLU A 904 23.47 -13.52 39.40
N LEU A 905 23.13 -12.90 38.26
CA LEU A 905 23.95 -12.99 37.04
C LEU A 905 24.99 -11.88 36.91
N LYS A 906 24.81 -10.75 37.60
CA LYS A 906 25.66 -9.54 37.54
C LYS A 906 26.12 -9.21 36.11
N LEU A 907 25.20 -9.32 35.15
CA LEU A 907 25.48 -9.21 33.72
C LEU A 907 25.48 -7.73 33.30
N ILE A 908 26.48 -7.32 32.54
CA ILE A 908 26.52 -6.00 31.88
C ILE A 908 26.06 -6.10 30.42
N LYS A 909 25.64 -4.98 29.84
CA LYS A 909 25.04 -4.90 28.50
C LYS A 909 25.97 -5.44 27.41
N GLU A 910 27.26 -5.17 27.55
CA GLU A 910 28.32 -5.63 26.65
C GLU A 910 28.37 -7.16 26.63
N LYS A 911 28.39 -7.77 27.82
CA LYS A 911 28.45 -9.23 27.98
C LYS A 911 27.16 -9.92 27.54
N LEU A 912 25.99 -9.27 27.67
CA LEU A 912 24.75 -9.75 27.09
C LEU A 912 24.83 -9.78 25.56
N LEU A 913 25.30 -8.69 24.95
CA LEU A 913 25.42 -8.59 23.50
C LEU A 913 26.43 -9.60 22.95
N ASP A 914 27.52 -9.85 23.68
CA ASP A 914 28.50 -10.91 23.42
C ASP A 914 27.86 -12.30 23.32
N PHE A 915 27.00 -12.64 24.29
CA PHE A 915 26.26 -13.90 24.29
C PHE A 915 25.30 -14.02 23.10
N ILE A 916 24.66 -12.93 22.70
CA ILE A 916 23.71 -12.93 21.57
C ILE A 916 24.47 -13.04 20.23
N VAL A 917 25.59 -12.33 20.06
CA VAL A 917 26.47 -12.49 18.88
C VAL A 917 27.00 -13.92 18.82
N PHE A 918 27.51 -14.45 19.94
CA PHE A 918 27.95 -15.84 20.03
C PHE A 918 26.85 -16.82 19.60
N ALA A 919 25.60 -16.62 20.05
CA ALA A 919 24.48 -17.47 19.65
C ALA A 919 24.35 -17.53 18.12
N PHE A 920 24.21 -16.39 17.45
CA PHE A 920 23.92 -16.32 16.02
C PHE A 920 25.11 -16.62 15.10
N TYR A 921 26.33 -16.67 15.62
CA TYR A 921 27.53 -16.89 14.81
C TYR A 921 28.27 -18.19 15.13
N ARG A 922 28.22 -18.70 16.37
CA ARG A 922 28.98 -19.89 16.80
C ARG A 922 28.13 -21.02 17.37
N ASP A 923 26.99 -20.73 18.02
CA ASP A 923 26.15 -21.77 18.60
C ASP A 923 25.40 -22.56 17.51
N LYS A 924 25.61 -23.88 17.46
CA LYS A 924 24.99 -24.79 16.47
C LYS A 924 23.46 -24.75 16.45
N ASP A 925 22.81 -24.36 17.56
CA ASP A 925 21.36 -24.22 17.63
C ASP A 925 20.83 -23.00 16.86
N PHE A 926 21.68 -22.00 16.58
CA PHE A 926 21.27 -20.72 15.99
C PHE A 926 22.12 -20.24 14.80
N ASN A 927 23.37 -20.68 14.64
CA ASN A 927 24.30 -20.15 13.64
C ASN A 927 23.83 -20.35 12.18
N LYS A 928 23.01 -21.37 11.92
CA LYS A 928 22.37 -21.62 10.62
C LYS A 928 21.01 -20.91 10.45
N LEU A 929 20.58 -20.12 11.43
CA LEU A 929 19.28 -19.45 11.41
C LEU A 929 19.38 -18.01 10.90
N ASP A 930 18.27 -17.49 10.38
CA ASP A 930 18.14 -16.09 9.99
C ASP A 930 18.43 -15.16 11.19
N LYS A 931 19.34 -14.20 10.98
CA LYS A 931 19.87 -13.29 12.01
C LYS A 931 19.01 -12.03 12.22
N SER A 932 17.76 -12.00 11.73
CA SER A 932 16.89 -10.82 11.86
C SER A 932 16.63 -10.44 13.32
N LEU A 933 16.56 -11.41 14.24
CA LEU A 933 16.35 -11.12 15.67
C LEU A 933 17.50 -10.30 16.26
N LEU A 934 18.75 -10.68 15.95
CA LEU A 934 19.95 -9.96 16.38
C LEU A 934 19.92 -8.52 15.86
N TRP A 935 19.83 -8.34 14.54
CA TRP A 935 19.97 -7.04 13.91
C TRP A 935 18.81 -6.08 14.18
N ASN A 936 17.58 -6.58 14.31
CA ASN A 936 16.43 -5.72 14.59
C ASN A 936 16.28 -5.36 16.08
N CYS A 937 16.84 -6.16 17.00
CA CYS A 937 16.85 -5.83 18.43
C CYS A 937 18.07 -4.99 18.83
N PHE A 938 19.26 -5.36 18.37
CA PHE A 938 20.53 -4.80 18.83
C PHE A 938 21.36 -4.14 17.74
N GLY A 939 20.79 -3.88 16.55
CA GLY A 939 21.53 -3.30 15.45
C GLY A 939 22.16 -1.94 15.78
N SER A 940 21.48 -1.08 16.53
CA SER A 940 22.07 0.19 17.01
C SER A 940 23.26 -0.01 17.93
N GLU A 941 23.17 -0.96 18.86
CA GLU A 941 24.23 -1.30 19.80
C GLU A 941 25.42 -1.94 19.10
N LEU A 942 25.18 -2.82 18.11
CA LEU A 942 26.22 -3.39 17.27
C LEU A 942 26.93 -2.31 16.46
N SER A 943 26.19 -1.35 15.86
CA SER A 943 26.81 -0.22 15.18
C SER A 943 27.65 0.64 16.12
N CYS A 944 27.19 0.91 17.35
CA CYS A 944 27.98 1.64 18.35
C CYS A 944 29.26 0.88 18.72
N ARG A 945 29.16 -0.45 18.87
CA ARG A 945 30.30 -1.32 19.18
C ARG A 945 31.34 -1.32 18.06
N ILE A 946 30.91 -1.41 16.81
CA ILE A 946 31.78 -1.33 15.62
C ILE A 946 32.51 0.03 15.59
N LYS A 947 31.85 1.11 16.02
CA LYS A 947 32.44 2.46 16.16
C LYS A 947 33.29 2.67 17.42
N GLY A 948 33.36 1.71 18.35
CA GLY A 948 34.04 1.89 19.64
C GLY A 948 33.37 2.86 20.62
N LYS A 949 32.07 3.17 20.46
CA LYS A 949 31.30 4.08 21.34
C LYS A 949 30.67 3.35 22.54
N SER A 950 30.48 4.05 23.67
CA SER A 950 29.86 3.52 24.89
C SER A 950 28.34 3.32 24.77
N LEU A 951 27.79 2.27 25.41
CA LEU A 951 26.39 1.90 25.29
C LEU A 951 25.51 2.56 26.39
N ILE A 952 24.54 3.41 26.02
CA ILE A 952 23.59 4.05 26.95
C ILE A 952 22.44 3.09 27.34
N VAL A 953 21.97 3.14 28.60
CA VAL A 953 20.94 2.27 29.19
C VAL A 953 19.64 3.04 29.48
N LYS A 954 18.50 2.60 28.91
CA LYS A 954 17.15 3.00 29.37
C LYS A 954 16.45 1.77 29.98
N LYS A 955 16.03 1.85 31.24
CA LYS A 955 15.33 0.78 31.99
C LYS A 955 13.87 0.65 31.54
N SER A 956 13.34 -0.58 31.52
CA SER A 956 11.96 -0.85 31.12
C SER A 956 11.20 -1.67 32.17
N LYS A 957 9.95 -1.28 32.45
CA LYS A 957 9.08 -1.87 33.48
C LYS A 957 8.15 -2.93 32.85
N LEU A 958 8.44 -4.22 32.98
CA LEU A 958 7.44 -5.28 32.71
C LEU A 958 7.63 -6.50 33.63
N THR A 959 6.53 -7.05 34.14
CA THR A 959 6.52 -8.00 35.27
C THR A 959 6.55 -9.49 34.86
N TYR A 960 7.21 -10.29 35.70
CA TYR A 960 7.50 -11.74 35.57
C TYR A 960 6.27 -12.66 35.38
N GLU A 961 5.07 -12.22 35.73
CA GLU A 961 3.85 -13.02 35.70
C GLU A 961 3.26 -13.21 34.29
N ASP A 962 3.52 -12.26 33.38
CA ASP A 962 3.13 -12.35 31.97
C ASP A 962 3.92 -13.44 31.21
N ARG A 963 5.09 -13.84 31.73
CA ARG A 963 6.02 -14.83 31.14
C ARG A 963 5.56 -16.28 31.35
N ARG A 964 4.98 -16.64 32.51
CA ARG A 964 4.55 -18.03 32.77
C ARG A 964 3.31 -18.45 31.97
N GLU A 965 2.39 -17.53 31.65
CA GLU A 965 1.15 -17.88 30.93
C GLU A 965 1.38 -18.24 29.45
N LYS A 966 2.48 -17.75 28.86
CA LYS A 966 2.87 -18.04 27.46
C LYS A 966 3.70 -19.32 27.31
N ILE A 967 4.59 -19.63 28.26
CA ILE A 967 5.41 -20.87 28.26
C ILE A 967 4.51 -22.12 28.36
N SER A 968 3.40 -22.04 29.10
CA SER A 968 2.34 -23.07 29.16
C SER A 968 1.68 -23.35 27.81
N LYS A 969 1.52 -22.33 26.95
CA LYS A 969 0.94 -22.48 25.60
C LYS A 969 1.96 -23.04 24.59
N LEU A 970 3.25 -22.78 24.77
CA LEU A 970 4.32 -23.24 23.89
C LEU A 970 4.61 -24.75 24.00
N LYS A 971 4.45 -25.34 25.19
CA LYS A 971 4.48 -26.81 25.40
C LYS A 971 3.35 -27.54 24.66
N LYS A 972 2.19 -26.89 24.47
CA LYS A 972 1.05 -27.43 23.67
C LYS A 972 1.25 -27.33 22.15
N ILE A 973 2.20 -26.52 21.66
CA ILE A 973 2.45 -26.31 20.23
C ILE A 973 3.51 -27.29 19.69
N ASN A 974 4.46 -27.75 20.50
CA ASN A 974 5.47 -28.74 20.06
C ASN A 974 4.87 -30.13 19.78
N ASN A 975 3.76 -30.51 20.42
CA ASN A 975 3.05 -31.78 20.14
C ASN A 975 2.25 -31.78 18.80
N LYS A 976 2.29 -30.70 17.99
CA LYS A 976 1.47 -30.56 16.76
C LYS A 976 2.21 -30.75 15.44
N LYS A 977 3.54 -30.95 15.41
CA LYS A 977 4.34 -30.95 14.16
C LYS A 977 4.05 -32.12 13.19
N ASN A 978 3.43 -33.22 13.65
CA ASN A 978 3.11 -34.40 12.82
C ASN A 978 1.61 -34.57 12.48
N LYS A 979 0.76 -33.57 12.76
CA LYS A 979 -0.68 -33.64 12.46
C LYS A 979 -1.01 -33.05 11.08
N ILE A 980 -1.83 -33.77 10.31
CA ILE A 980 -2.50 -33.30 9.10
C ILE A 980 -3.60 -32.32 9.55
N TYR A 981 -3.65 -31.17 8.90
CA TYR A 981 -4.58 -30.12 9.27
C TYR A 981 -5.30 -29.59 8.04
N ILE A 982 -6.58 -29.94 7.91
CA ILE A 982 -7.46 -29.49 6.84
C ILE A 982 -8.52 -28.60 7.49
N SER A 983 -8.49 -27.30 7.22
CA SER A 983 -9.37 -26.34 7.90
C SER A 983 -10.85 -26.54 7.57
N ILE A 984 -11.17 -27.16 6.44
CA ILE A 984 -12.54 -27.52 6.04
C ILE A 984 -13.18 -28.49 7.03
N PHE A 985 -12.36 -29.29 7.72
CA PHE A 985 -12.79 -30.26 8.72
C PHE A 985 -12.64 -29.73 10.16
N LYS A 986 -12.39 -28.43 10.36
CA LYS A 986 -12.42 -27.81 11.70
C LYS A 986 -13.87 -27.55 12.13
N ASN A 987 -14.24 -28.07 13.30
CA ASN A 987 -15.55 -27.84 13.90
C ASN A 987 -15.65 -26.51 14.66
N GLU A 988 -16.72 -25.76 14.38
CA GLU A 988 -17.39 -24.87 15.34
C GLU A 988 -18.48 -25.63 16.15
N GLU A 989 -18.90 -26.82 15.72
CA GLU A 989 -19.90 -27.69 16.38
C GLU A 989 -19.26 -29.03 16.81
N LYS A 990 -19.17 -29.33 18.10
CA LYS A 990 -18.27 -30.39 18.63
C LYS A 990 -18.68 -31.85 18.36
N ASP A 991 -19.79 -32.12 17.68
CA ASP A 991 -20.46 -33.44 17.76
C ASP A 991 -20.46 -34.28 16.46
N LYS A 992 -19.88 -33.80 15.35
CA LYS A 992 -19.84 -34.57 14.08
C LYS A 992 -18.77 -35.67 14.09
N GLN A 993 -19.17 -36.93 13.94
CA GLN A 993 -18.31 -38.11 13.84
C GLN A 993 -18.35 -38.72 12.43
N VAL A 994 -17.20 -39.18 11.93
CA VAL A 994 -17.10 -39.88 10.64
C VAL A 994 -16.96 -41.37 10.89
N GLU A 995 -17.94 -42.15 10.46
CA GLU A 995 -17.92 -43.61 10.57
C GLU A 995 -17.43 -44.27 9.29
N ILE A 996 -16.49 -45.21 9.43
CA ILE A 996 -15.90 -45.97 8.33
C ILE A 996 -15.92 -47.45 8.69
N PHE A 997 -16.51 -48.27 7.81
CA PHE A 997 -16.59 -49.73 7.95
C PHE A 997 -15.33 -50.37 7.37
N ASP A 998 -14.93 -51.52 7.92
CA ASP A 998 -13.79 -52.27 7.40
C ASP A 998 -14.07 -52.79 5.97
N SER A 999 -15.31 -53.19 5.68
CA SER A 999 -15.77 -53.57 4.33
C SER A 999 -15.59 -52.47 3.28
N GLU A 1000 -15.66 -51.19 3.68
CA GLU A 1000 -15.45 -50.05 2.77
C GLU A 1000 -13.97 -49.90 2.38
N LEU A 1001 -13.04 -50.32 3.24
CA LEU A 1001 -11.60 -50.29 2.94
C LEU A 1001 -11.10 -51.57 2.27
N ASP A 1002 -11.85 -52.67 2.39
CA ASP A 1002 -11.55 -53.96 1.78
C ASP A 1002 -11.59 -53.95 0.26
N VAL A 1003 -12.36 -53.04 -0.33
CA VAL A 1003 -12.39 -52.74 -1.77
C VAL A 1003 -10.98 -52.52 -2.34
N PHE A 1004 -10.05 -51.99 -1.52
CA PHE A 1004 -8.68 -51.69 -1.94
C PHE A 1004 -7.68 -52.82 -1.67
N LYS A 1005 -8.07 -53.95 -1.05
CA LYS A 1005 -7.14 -55.05 -0.67
C LYS A 1005 -6.45 -55.69 -1.86
N ASN A 1006 -7.17 -55.87 -2.96
CA ASN A 1006 -6.69 -56.57 -4.16
C ASN A 1006 -5.76 -55.71 -5.04
N ILE A 1007 -5.53 -54.45 -4.67
CA ILE A 1007 -4.63 -53.55 -5.40
C ILE A 1007 -3.19 -53.86 -5.00
N GLY A 1008 -2.45 -54.53 -5.90
CA GLY A 1008 -1.09 -55.01 -5.63
C GLY A 1008 -0.07 -53.91 -5.32
N ASN A 1009 -0.18 -52.74 -5.96
CA ASN A 1009 0.73 -51.63 -5.71
C ASN A 1009 0.38 -50.89 -4.40
N LYS A 1010 1.31 -50.91 -3.43
CA LYS A 1010 1.12 -50.30 -2.11
C LYS A 1010 0.82 -48.79 -2.16
N ASP A 1011 1.50 -48.06 -3.03
CA ASP A 1011 1.34 -46.60 -3.12
C ASP A 1011 0.01 -46.23 -3.79
N GLU A 1012 -0.43 -46.95 -4.83
CA GLU A 1012 -1.77 -46.79 -5.44
C GLU A 1012 -2.88 -47.08 -4.43
N ARG A 1013 -2.75 -48.21 -3.70
CA ARG A 1013 -3.68 -48.62 -2.66
C ARG A 1013 -3.79 -47.59 -1.53
N ASN A 1014 -2.66 -47.07 -1.06
CA ASN A 1014 -2.65 -46.07 0.01
C ASN A 1014 -3.23 -44.72 -0.44
N LEU A 1015 -2.98 -44.33 -1.69
CA LEU A 1015 -3.57 -43.11 -2.25
C LEU A 1015 -5.09 -43.24 -2.35
N LEU A 1016 -5.60 -44.36 -2.86
CA LEU A 1016 -7.04 -44.63 -2.99
C LEU A 1016 -7.75 -44.63 -1.62
N LYS A 1017 -7.16 -45.29 -0.61
CA LYS A 1017 -7.66 -45.22 0.78
C LYS A 1017 -7.72 -43.78 1.28
N ALA A 1018 -6.71 -42.97 0.97
CA ALA A 1018 -6.62 -41.59 1.47
C ALA A 1018 -7.69 -40.72 0.84
N LEU A 1019 -7.86 -40.81 -0.49
CA LEU A 1019 -8.91 -40.14 -1.24
C LEU A 1019 -10.30 -40.55 -0.70
N TYR A 1020 -10.52 -41.83 -0.43
CA TYR A 1020 -11.80 -42.33 0.07
C TYR A 1020 -12.13 -41.79 1.47
N ILE A 1021 -11.17 -41.84 2.40
CA ILE A 1021 -11.33 -41.31 3.76
C ILE A 1021 -11.68 -39.81 3.70
N ILE A 1022 -11.03 -39.06 2.83
CA ILE A 1022 -11.33 -37.64 2.65
C ILE A 1022 -12.72 -37.41 2.08
N SER A 1023 -13.19 -38.25 1.16
CA SER A 1023 -14.57 -38.18 0.65
C SER A 1023 -15.60 -38.36 1.77
N LYS A 1024 -15.35 -39.26 2.72
CA LYS A 1024 -16.20 -39.52 3.89
C LYS A 1024 -16.23 -38.34 4.86
N PHE A 1025 -15.06 -37.76 5.14
CA PHE A 1025 -14.98 -36.52 5.90
C PHE A 1025 -15.70 -35.38 5.16
N ASN A 1026 -15.49 -35.23 3.86
CA ASN A 1026 -16.19 -34.20 3.09
C ASN A 1026 -17.72 -34.39 3.10
N LYS A 1027 -18.22 -35.63 3.06
CA LYS A 1027 -19.66 -35.91 3.16
C LYS A 1027 -20.25 -35.43 4.49
N VAL A 1028 -19.58 -35.68 5.61
CA VAL A 1028 -20.06 -35.29 6.94
C VAL A 1028 -19.96 -33.77 7.16
N PHE A 1029 -18.88 -33.15 6.70
CA PHE A 1029 -18.62 -31.72 6.97
C PHE A 1029 -19.20 -30.77 5.92
N LYS A 1030 -19.41 -31.23 4.67
CA LYS A 1030 -19.90 -30.43 3.53
C LYS A 1030 -21.12 -31.00 2.82
N GLY A 1031 -21.63 -32.15 3.25
CA GLY A 1031 -22.85 -32.74 2.71
C GLY A 1031 -22.67 -33.54 1.40
N ASN A 1032 -21.46 -33.59 0.83
CA ASN A 1032 -21.19 -34.29 -0.44
C ASN A 1032 -19.91 -35.14 -0.39
N PHE A 1033 -19.90 -36.30 -1.07
CA PHE A 1033 -18.72 -37.15 -1.22
C PHE A 1033 -17.70 -36.57 -2.21
N LYS A 1034 -18.16 -35.78 -3.19
CA LYS A 1034 -17.30 -35.10 -4.16
C LYS A 1034 -16.48 -34.00 -3.50
N PHE A 1035 -15.17 -34.00 -3.74
CA PHE A 1035 -14.26 -32.97 -3.22
C PHE A 1035 -13.22 -32.53 -4.24
N GLU A 1036 -12.63 -31.36 -4.02
CA GLU A 1036 -11.62 -30.77 -4.91
C GLU A 1036 -10.24 -30.78 -4.24
N ILE A 1037 -9.22 -31.15 -5.01
CA ILE A 1037 -7.82 -31.04 -4.64
C ILE A 1037 -7.24 -29.79 -5.32
N GLU A 1038 -6.80 -28.82 -4.52
CA GLU A 1038 -6.16 -27.58 -4.96
C GLU A 1038 -4.71 -27.49 -4.45
N LYS A 1039 -3.80 -26.94 -5.24
CA LYS A 1039 -2.40 -26.70 -4.80
C LYS A 1039 -2.31 -25.35 -4.07
N ASN A 1040 -1.61 -25.30 -2.93
CA ASN A 1040 -1.24 -24.07 -2.20
C ASN A 1040 -2.39 -23.20 -1.62
N LYS A 1041 -3.60 -23.75 -1.42
CA LYS A 1041 -4.72 -23.03 -0.80
C LYS A 1041 -4.97 -23.50 0.63
N LYS A 1042 -5.04 -22.55 1.57
CA LYS A 1042 -5.09 -22.80 3.03
C LYS A 1042 -6.37 -23.51 3.48
N ASP A 1043 -7.48 -23.25 2.79
CA ASP A 1043 -8.81 -23.81 3.09
C ASP A 1043 -9.28 -24.83 2.06
N ALA A 1044 -8.33 -25.51 1.41
CA ALA A 1044 -8.60 -26.59 0.46
C ALA A 1044 -7.92 -27.89 0.89
N ILE A 1045 -8.39 -28.99 0.30
CA ILE A 1045 -7.68 -30.26 0.32
C ILE A 1045 -6.52 -30.13 -0.68
N THR A 1046 -5.31 -30.56 -0.30
CA THR A 1046 -4.10 -30.33 -1.12
C THR A 1046 -3.36 -31.62 -1.39
N LYS A 1047 -2.52 -31.64 -2.44
CA LYS A 1047 -1.57 -32.74 -2.69
C LYS A 1047 -0.75 -33.09 -1.45
N THR A 1048 -0.29 -32.09 -0.69
CA THR A 1048 0.49 -32.32 0.54
C THR A 1048 -0.34 -33.04 1.62
N HIS A 1049 -1.63 -32.76 1.73
CA HIS A 1049 -2.52 -33.52 2.60
C HIS A 1049 -2.62 -34.98 2.14
N MET A 1050 -2.70 -35.22 0.82
CA MET A 1050 -2.80 -36.59 0.26
C MET A 1050 -1.53 -37.37 0.54
N CYS A 1051 -0.37 -36.81 0.18
CA CYS A 1051 0.93 -37.45 0.42
C CYS A 1051 1.15 -37.78 1.91
N LYS A 1052 0.76 -36.89 2.82
CA LYS A 1052 0.91 -37.12 4.27
C LYS A 1052 -0.07 -38.16 4.82
N LEU A 1053 -1.29 -38.22 4.29
CA LEU A 1053 -2.31 -39.17 4.72
C LEU A 1053 -2.01 -40.58 4.17
N ALA A 1054 -1.61 -40.66 2.91
CA ALA A 1054 -1.26 -41.89 2.21
C ALA A 1054 0.17 -42.39 2.50
N ASP A 1055 0.99 -41.59 3.19
CA ASP A 1055 2.41 -41.87 3.45
C ASP A 1055 3.24 -42.09 2.16
N ILE A 1056 3.00 -41.24 1.16
CA ILE A 1056 3.62 -41.31 -0.17
C ILE A 1056 4.61 -40.15 -0.35
N ASP A 1057 5.77 -40.44 -0.93
CA ASP A 1057 6.73 -39.42 -1.34
C ASP A 1057 6.10 -38.47 -2.37
N ALA A 1058 6.15 -37.16 -2.08
CA ALA A 1058 5.57 -36.13 -2.93
C ALA A 1058 6.12 -36.12 -4.38
N ARG A 1059 7.33 -36.66 -4.60
CA ARG A 1059 7.96 -36.83 -5.92
C ARG A 1059 7.29 -37.94 -6.74
N LYS A 1060 6.83 -39.01 -6.09
CA LYS A 1060 6.17 -40.16 -6.74
C LYS A 1060 4.69 -39.92 -7.05
N TYR A 1061 4.07 -39.00 -6.29
CA TYR A 1061 2.62 -38.72 -6.36
C TYR A 1061 2.05 -38.52 -7.78
N PRO A 1062 2.66 -37.72 -8.70
CA PRO A 1062 2.08 -37.52 -10.03
C PRO A 1062 1.94 -38.83 -10.82
N ASN A 1063 2.97 -39.68 -10.80
CA ASN A 1063 2.97 -40.96 -11.50
C ASN A 1063 1.96 -41.94 -10.89
N ILE A 1064 1.82 -41.94 -9.56
CA ILE A 1064 0.84 -42.78 -8.86
C ILE A 1064 -0.57 -42.29 -9.17
N LEU A 1065 -0.83 -40.98 -9.12
CA LEU A 1065 -2.13 -40.42 -9.43
C LEU A 1065 -2.53 -40.71 -10.89
N LYS A 1066 -1.60 -40.61 -11.85
CA LYS A 1066 -1.84 -40.99 -13.25
C LYS A 1066 -2.26 -42.45 -13.39
N LYS A 1067 -1.58 -43.37 -12.67
CA LYS A 1067 -1.98 -44.79 -12.63
C LYS A 1067 -3.34 -45.01 -11.97
N VAL A 1068 -3.66 -44.25 -10.91
CA VAL A 1068 -4.98 -44.33 -10.26
C VAL A 1068 -6.09 -43.88 -11.21
N ILE A 1069 -5.87 -42.78 -11.95
CA ILE A 1069 -6.80 -42.28 -12.97
C ILE A 1069 -7.04 -43.34 -14.05
N THR A 1070 -5.99 -44.00 -14.56
CA THR A 1070 -6.13 -44.91 -15.71
C THR A 1070 -6.55 -46.33 -15.35
N LYS A 1071 -6.20 -46.84 -14.16
CA LYS A 1071 -6.41 -48.25 -13.79
C LYS A 1071 -7.61 -48.51 -12.89
N HIS A 1072 -8.13 -47.49 -12.20
CA HIS A 1072 -9.12 -47.67 -11.12
C HIS A 1072 -10.34 -46.75 -11.29
N GLU A 1073 -10.68 -46.41 -12.54
CA GLU A 1073 -11.85 -45.59 -12.89
C GLU A 1073 -13.18 -46.27 -12.49
N ASP A 1074 -13.20 -47.59 -12.38
CA ASP A 1074 -14.33 -48.38 -11.89
C ASP A 1074 -14.61 -48.17 -10.39
N ILE A 1075 -13.67 -47.59 -9.64
CA ILE A 1075 -13.79 -47.31 -8.19
C ILE A 1075 -13.94 -45.80 -7.92
N VAL A 1076 -13.14 -44.97 -8.59
CA VAL A 1076 -13.11 -43.51 -8.38
C VAL A 1076 -12.98 -42.77 -9.71
N THR A 1077 -13.83 -41.76 -9.89
CA THR A 1077 -13.73 -40.79 -10.98
C THR A 1077 -12.84 -39.63 -10.51
N ILE A 1078 -11.75 -39.39 -11.23
CA ILE A 1078 -10.80 -38.30 -10.95
C ILE A 1078 -10.63 -37.46 -12.22
N GLU A 1079 -11.28 -36.29 -12.24
CA GLU A 1079 -11.37 -35.42 -13.42
C GLU A 1079 -10.77 -34.04 -13.14
N PRO A 1080 -10.25 -33.33 -14.15
CA PRO A 1080 -9.85 -31.94 -13.97
C PRO A 1080 -11.08 -31.02 -13.88
N SER A 1081 -10.93 -29.86 -13.23
CA SER A 1081 -11.90 -28.77 -13.42
C SER A 1081 -11.91 -28.28 -14.87
N LYS A 1082 -12.97 -27.58 -15.30
CA LYS A 1082 -13.07 -27.02 -16.68
C LYS A 1082 -11.83 -26.23 -17.13
N ASP A 1083 -11.17 -25.55 -16.19
CA ASP A 1083 -9.96 -24.76 -16.43
C ASP A 1083 -8.65 -25.48 -16.05
N TYR A 1084 -8.71 -26.77 -15.72
CA TYR A 1084 -7.59 -27.62 -15.29
C TYR A 1084 -6.85 -27.11 -14.03
N SER A 1085 -7.39 -26.11 -13.31
CA SER A 1085 -6.74 -25.55 -12.12
C SER A 1085 -6.90 -26.43 -10.87
N LYS A 1086 -7.83 -27.38 -10.89
CA LYS A 1086 -8.14 -28.30 -9.79
C LYS A 1086 -8.32 -29.72 -10.30
N ILE A 1087 -8.22 -30.67 -9.38
CA ILE A 1087 -8.60 -32.07 -9.59
C ILE A 1087 -9.83 -32.36 -8.73
N ILE A 1088 -10.85 -32.94 -9.34
CA ILE A 1088 -12.14 -33.28 -8.75
C ILE A 1088 -12.18 -34.78 -8.54
N CYS A 1089 -12.47 -35.23 -7.33
CA CYS A 1089 -12.53 -36.65 -6.99
C CYS A 1089 -13.94 -37.05 -6.52
N GLU A 1090 -14.47 -38.13 -7.08
CA GLU A 1090 -15.79 -38.66 -6.77
C GLU A 1090 -15.77 -40.20 -6.80
N PHE A 1091 -16.21 -40.85 -5.71
CA PHE A 1091 -16.24 -42.30 -5.61
C PHE A 1091 -17.58 -42.88 -6.08
N LYS A 1092 -17.54 -44.01 -6.79
CA LYS A 1092 -18.72 -44.75 -7.25
C LYS A 1092 -19.36 -45.49 -6.07
N LYS A 1093 -20.59 -45.12 -5.71
CA LYS A 1093 -21.23 -45.54 -4.43
C LYS A 1093 -21.58 -47.03 -4.38
N ASP A 1094 -21.88 -47.62 -5.53
CA ASP A 1094 -22.25 -49.03 -5.71
C ASP A 1094 -21.13 -50.01 -5.31
N LYS A 1095 -19.88 -49.55 -5.24
CA LYS A 1095 -18.72 -50.36 -4.89
C LYS A 1095 -18.47 -50.51 -3.39
N PHE A 1096 -19.15 -49.73 -2.54
CA PHE A 1096 -18.87 -49.66 -1.10
C PHE A 1096 -20.07 -50.12 -0.27
N SER A 1097 -19.98 -51.32 0.31
CA SER A 1097 -20.97 -51.86 1.26
C SER A 1097 -20.59 -51.52 2.71
N LYS A 1098 -21.59 -51.37 3.58
CA LYS A 1098 -21.42 -51.04 5.02
C LYS A 1098 -21.73 -52.26 5.88
N ASN A 1099 -20.86 -53.26 5.84
CA ASN A 1099 -21.06 -54.54 6.53
C ASN A 1099 -19.93 -54.78 7.55
N GLY A 1100 -20.25 -55.39 8.69
CA GLY A 1100 -19.27 -55.75 9.72
C GLY A 1100 -18.80 -54.59 10.60
N ASN A 1101 -17.60 -54.71 11.16
CA ASN A 1101 -17.07 -53.78 12.17
C ASN A 1101 -16.81 -52.38 11.59
N SER A 1102 -17.26 -51.35 12.31
CA SER A 1102 -17.04 -49.94 11.99
C SER A 1102 -16.20 -49.25 13.06
N LYS A 1103 -15.52 -48.17 12.69
CA LYS A 1103 -14.87 -47.26 13.63
C LYS A 1103 -15.28 -45.82 13.35
N LYS A 1104 -15.61 -45.10 14.42
CA LYS A 1104 -15.96 -43.67 14.38
C LYS A 1104 -14.73 -42.82 14.69
N TYR A 1105 -14.55 -41.78 13.88
CA TYR A 1105 -13.41 -40.87 13.96
C TYR A 1105 -13.87 -39.44 14.19
N THR A 1106 -13.17 -38.72 15.06
CA THR A 1106 -13.42 -37.30 15.33
C THR A 1106 -12.34 -36.39 14.72
N ASP A 1107 -11.17 -36.96 14.43
CA ASP A 1107 -10.04 -36.28 13.79
C ASP A 1107 -9.49 -37.16 12.66
N ILE A 1108 -9.29 -36.59 11.47
CA ILE A 1108 -8.73 -37.32 10.31
C ILE A 1108 -7.33 -37.91 10.60
N ASN A 1109 -6.61 -37.35 11.58
CA ASN A 1109 -5.33 -37.90 12.03
C ASN A 1109 -5.46 -39.28 12.69
N GLU A 1110 -6.61 -39.60 13.28
CA GLU A 1110 -6.90 -40.90 13.89
C GLU A 1110 -7.00 -42.01 12.84
N CYS A 1111 -7.36 -41.66 11.60
CA CYS A 1111 -7.41 -42.60 10.50
C CYS A 1111 -6.02 -43.03 10.01
N ARG A 1112 -4.93 -42.33 10.39
CA ARG A 1112 -3.56 -42.63 9.92
C ARG A 1112 -3.10 -44.05 10.21
N SER A 1113 -3.60 -44.67 11.28
CA SER A 1113 -3.26 -46.06 11.63
C SER A 1113 -3.90 -47.09 10.68
N ARG A 1114 -4.91 -46.71 9.87
CA ARG A 1114 -5.57 -47.60 8.89
C ARG A 1114 -4.83 -47.69 7.54
N PHE A 1115 -3.76 -46.91 7.37
CA PHE A 1115 -2.89 -46.89 6.18
C PHE A 1115 -1.59 -47.68 6.34
N LYS A 1116 -1.25 -48.03 7.59
CA LYS A 1116 -0.25 -49.04 7.92
C LYS A 1116 -0.92 -50.40 7.88
#